data_AF-A0A1P8WNU7-F1
#
_entry.id   AF-A0A1P8WNU7-F1
#
_cell.length_a   1.000
_cell.length_b   1.000
_cell.length_c   1.000
_cell.angle_alpha   90.00
_cell.angle_beta   90.00
_cell.angle_gamma   90.00
#
_symmetry.space_group_name_H-M   'P 1'
#
loop_
_entity.id
_entity.type
_entity.pdbx_description
1 polymer ?
#
loop_
_entity_poly.entity_id
_entity_poly.type
_entity_poly.pdbx_seq_one_letter_code
_entity_poly.pdbx_strand_id
1 'polypeptide(L)'
;MKKKSKSAKVAAQSFPWEKLTWDDLSQWTDSRSLERGRSYQRRGAVSNLNLLPDGGLLAEVVGTHRYATRVSVVGRSRELSKRLEATCSCPVGHRCKHGVAVILEFLNAIENSTDVPKTDGDDPRLTLIKNGWDDGTSEDDFDDEDFEETHSVAVDVSATSNSSKSAAGKNRSRKKKSTWRSVRSARRVTDADIVGFLSAKSEDDLVSIVMQVCRSDAKLRQSYVDRIMLETGDHAAMIREARKELRSVTSVEAWYNSWEGHGSLPDYSRLRSQLRLLVDAEQFDAVIELGRELIQCGLQQVEQSHDQGETAGEIISTLSIVAEAIGPCSLTDVDKILFVYDSFLKDDFDLCQSLGNVLDQRYPRSVWADVAEKLKSRLASLPASEEDRSTAKFMKSYRRERLSGWIIESLEAAGDKTAATDFCIKEAKKAGTWQRAVDRLIDLKRYDEAKELATQGLANTDPMYAGLTNCLQDALATIAAKSKDYSVAVAIAAERFVSRPGVASFQDLLKVAKKAKCEAATKTVAMHFLETGKLPAFSKASKSRAKTTKKKAVPRSDRWPFPAPPCVNGSSPRPGLGHAGGPSPHFDVLIRLSIQQRDPESVLRWYDQWQASASQNRFRHARIETEVADAVSSTHPDRAVELYCTEADRLAAETNTKLYPQSVSFLKKARKVLKSQKREHEFDVILSTFHDRHHRKRRLVELLHSLGGQPIVSKRRNK
;
A
#
# COMPACT_ATOMS: atom_id res chain seq x y z
N MET A 1 33.57 -3.69 55.20
CA MET A 1 32.30 -4.33 55.65
C MET A 1 31.32 -4.37 54.48
N LYS A 2 31.02 -5.57 53.97
CA LYS A 2 30.16 -5.78 52.79
C LYS A 2 28.69 -5.47 53.12
N LYS A 3 28.07 -4.56 52.37
CA LYS A 3 26.61 -4.31 52.39
C LYS A 3 25.88 -5.54 51.84
N LYS A 4 25.11 -6.23 52.68
CA LYS A 4 24.19 -7.29 52.28
C LYS A 4 23.01 -6.68 51.51
N SER A 5 22.83 -7.08 50.25
CA SER A 5 21.61 -6.83 49.49
C SER A 5 20.46 -7.65 50.09
N LYS A 6 19.36 -6.97 50.44
CA LYS A 6 18.11 -7.64 50.81
C LYS A 6 17.42 -8.09 49.52
N SER A 7 17.51 -9.39 49.23
CA SER A 7 16.63 -10.08 48.28
C SER A 7 15.19 -9.94 48.76
N ALA A 8 14.35 -9.26 47.98
CA ALA A 8 12.92 -9.20 48.19
C ALA A 8 12.30 -10.51 47.68
N LYS A 9 11.89 -11.39 48.61
CA LYS A 9 11.01 -12.52 48.33
C LYS A 9 9.73 -11.99 47.68
N VAL A 10 9.52 -12.27 46.40
CA VAL A 10 8.22 -12.10 45.73
C VAL A 10 7.29 -13.19 46.26
N ALA A 11 6.35 -12.81 47.11
CA ALA A 11 5.23 -13.67 47.46
C ALA A 11 4.33 -13.84 46.23
N ALA A 12 4.22 -15.06 45.72
CA ALA A 12 3.29 -15.42 44.65
C ALA A 12 1.85 -15.13 45.11
N GLN A 13 1.29 -13.99 44.70
CA GLN A 13 -0.14 -13.74 44.84
C GLN A 13 -0.85 -14.41 43.66
N SER A 14 -1.71 -15.39 43.94
CA SER A 14 -2.56 -16.04 42.94
C SER A 14 -3.41 -15.00 42.21
N PHE A 15 -3.31 -14.93 40.88
CA PHE A 15 -4.19 -14.10 40.07
C PHE A 15 -5.60 -14.71 40.00
N PRO A 16 -6.67 -13.91 40.13
CA PRO A 16 -8.04 -14.41 40.08
C PRO A 16 -8.46 -14.65 38.61
N TRP A 17 -7.87 -15.65 37.96
CA TRP A 17 -8.16 -16.01 36.56
C TRP A 17 -9.66 -16.18 36.29
N GLU A 18 -10.38 -16.78 37.23
CA GLU A 18 -11.83 -16.98 37.24
C GLU A 18 -12.67 -15.70 37.24
N LYS A 19 -12.08 -14.53 37.53
CA LYS A 19 -12.76 -13.22 37.46
C LYS A 19 -12.50 -12.50 36.14
N LEU A 20 -11.67 -13.04 35.26
CA LEU A 20 -11.31 -12.40 34.00
C LEU A 20 -12.54 -12.36 33.09
N THR A 21 -12.85 -11.17 32.58
CA THR A 21 -13.97 -10.93 31.66
C THR A 21 -13.45 -10.83 30.23
N TRP A 22 -14.36 -10.96 29.26
CA TRP A 22 -14.02 -10.67 27.87
C TRP A 22 -13.63 -9.20 27.64
N ASP A 23 -14.15 -8.29 28.45
CA ASP A 23 -13.78 -6.87 28.45
C ASP A 23 -12.30 -6.70 28.83
N ASP A 24 -11.85 -7.39 29.88
CA ASP A 24 -10.45 -7.38 30.31
C ASP A 24 -9.50 -7.83 29.19
N LEU A 25 -9.86 -8.91 28.49
CA LEU A 25 -9.07 -9.39 27.34
C LEU A 25 -9.11 -8.41 26.16
N SER A 26 -10.26 -7.77 25.90
CA SER A 26 -10.40 -6.81 24.80
C SER A 26 -9.72 -5.45 25.07
N GLN A 27 -9.47 -5.13 26.34
CA GLN A 27 -8.63 -3.99 26.74
C GLN A 27 -7.14 -4.36 26.75
N TRP A 28 -6.83 -5.64 26.95
CA TRP A 28 -5.46 -6.13 27.00
C TRP A 28 -4.83 -6.34 25.62
N THR A 29 -5.58 -6.81 24.62
CA THR A 29 -5.11 -7.06 23.25
C THR A 29 -6.06 -6.48 22.20
N ASP A 30 -5.62 -6.37 20.94
CA ASP A 30 -6.43 -5.90 19.82
C ASP A 30 -7.53 -6.91 19.42
N SER A 31 -8.57 -6.43 18.73
CA SER A 31 -9.73 -7.24 18.35
C SER A 31 -9.38 -8.41 17.42
N ARG A 32 -8.40 -8.26 16.54
CA ARG A 32 -7.98 -9.28 15.56
C ARG A 32 -7.18 -10.39 16.27
N SER A 33 -6.28 -10.04 17.17
CA SER A 33 -5.54 -11.00 18.01
C SER A 33 -6.47 -11.76 18.95
N LEU A 34 -7.46 -11.08 19.54
CA LEU A 34 -8.47 -11.71 20.39
C LEU A 34 -9.29 -12.75 19.62
N GLU A 35 -9.76 -12.42 18.42
CA GLU A 35 -10.54 -13.34 17.58
C GLU A 35 -9.71 -14.54 17.10
N ARG A 36 -8.49 -14.28 16.61
CA ARG A 36 -7.58 -15.35 16.18
C ARG A 36 -7.21 -16.26 17.35
N GLY A 37 -6.96 -15.70 18.53
CA GLY A 37 -6.66 -16.48 19.73
C GLY A 37 -7.79 -17.42 20.14
N ARG A 38 -9.05 -16.95 20.09
CA ARG A 38 -10.24 -17.81 20.26
C ARG A 38 -10.27 -18.94 19.24
N SER A 39 -9.96 -18.66 17.98
CA SER A 39 -9.93 -19.68 16.93
C SER A 39 -8.87 -20.75 17.20
N TYR A 40 -7.67 -20.37 17.64
CA TYR A 40 -6.59 -21.29 17.97
C TYR A 40 -6.96 -22.19 19.15
N GLN A 41 -7.53 -21.63 20.21
CA GLN A 41 -8.00 -22.40 21.35
C GLN A 41 -9.09 -23.42 20.93
N ARG A 42 -10.11 -22.98 20.19
CA ARG A 42 -11.20 -23.88 19.71
C ARG A 42 -10.72 -25.00 18.78
N ARG A 43 -9.61 -24.78 18.05
CA ARG A 43 -8.99 -25.78 17.18
C ARG A 43 -8.08 -26.76 17.93
N GLY A 44 -7.96 -26.64 19.26
CA GLY A 44 -7.05 -27.46 20.05
C GLY A 44 -5.58 -27.19 19.77
N ALA A 45 -5.24 -25.96 19.34
CA ALA A 45 -3.87 -25.61 18.98
C ALA A 45 -2.95 -25.40 20.19
N VAL A 46 -3.49 -25.40 21.41
CA VAL A 46 -2.74 -25.24 22.67
C VAL A 46 -2.44 -26.63 23.24
N SER A 47 -1.18 -26.88 23.52
CA SER A 47 -0.71 -28.15 24.10
C SER A 47 0.32 -27.90 25.19
N ASN A 48 0.54 -28.90 26.05
CA ASN A 48 1.51 -28.82 27.15
C ASN A 48 1.29 -27.58 28.04
N LEU A 49 0.04 -27.29 28.41
CA LEU A 49 -0.30 -26.17 29.30
C LEU A 49 0.17 -26.47 30.73
N ASN A 50 0.98 -25.58 31.30
CA ASN A 50 1.56 -25.69 32.63
C ASN A 50 1.38 -24.42 33.44
N LEU A 51 1.26 -24.58 34.77
CA LEU A 51 1.25 -23.48 35.72
C LEU A 51 2.66 -23.29 36.31
N LEU A 52 3.17 -22.06 36.28
CA LEU A 52 4.47 -21.68 36.82
C LEU A 52 4.37 -21.30 38.32
N PRO A 53 5.49 -21.33 39.08
CA PRO A 53 5.50 -21.01 40.52
C PRO A 53 5.10 -19.55 40.84
N ASP A 54 5.24 -18.65 39.88
CA ASP A 54 4.83 -17.24 39.98
C ASP A 54 3.33 -17.01 39.68
N GLY A 55 2.59 -18.08 39.39
CA GLY A 55 1.18 -18.01 38.98
C GLY A 55 0.97 -17.69 37.51
N GLY A 56 2.03 -17.64 36.71
CA GLY A 56 1.97 -17.52 35.26
C GLY A 56 1.62 -18.82 34.55
N LEU A 57 1.22 -18.71 33.29
CA LEU A 57 0.89 -19.83 32.40
C LEU A 57 2.02 -20.03 31.39
N LEU A 58 2.34 -21.27 31.06
CA LEU A 58 3.30 -21.64 30.02
C LEU A 58 2.70 -22.74 29.14
N ALA A 59 2.69 -22.56 27.82
CA ALA A 59 2.19 -23.58 26.89
C ALA A 59 2.89 -23.54 25.54
N GLU A 60 2.69 -24.60 24.75
CA GLU A 60 3.02 -24.63 23.33
C GLU A 60 1.77 -24.34 22.50
N VAL A 61 1.90 -23.44 21.53
CA VAL A 61 0.82 -23.08 20.61
C VAL A 61 1.23 -23.38 19.18
N VAL A 62 0.47 -24.24 18.50
CA VAL A 62 0.73 -24.66 17.11
C VAL A 62 0.10 -23.65 16.15
N GLY A 63 0.92 -22.95 15.38
CA GLY A 63 0.53 -22.12 14.22
C GLY A 63 1.23 -22.61 12.96
N THR A 64 1.85 -21.70 12.19
CA THR A 64 2.80 -22.06 11.11
C THR A 64 3.96 -22.90 11.65
N HIS A 65 4.43 -22.55 12.86
CA HIS A 65 5.40 -23.30 13.63
C HIS A 65 4.87 -23.52 15.06
N ARG A 66 5.63 -24.28 15.86
CA ARG A 66 5.36 -24.46 17.29
C ARG A 66 5.98 -23.30 18.07
N TYR A 67 5.15 -22.52 18.76
CA TYR A 67 5.59 -21.37 19.54
C TYR A 67 5.46 -21.63 21.04
N ALA A 68 6.50 -21.29 21.81
CA ALA A 68 6.42 -21.26 23.26
C ALA A 68 5.78 -19.94 23.70
N THR A 69 4.76 -20.01 24.55
CA THR A 69 3.99 -18.84 25.00
C THR A 69 3.89 -18.85 26.53
N ARG A 70 4.32 -17.75 27.16
CA ARG A 70 4.16 -17.49 28.58
C ARG A 70 3.23 -16.31 28.82
N VAL A 71 2.29 -16.47 29.74
CA VAL A 71 1.44 -15.37 30.23
C VAL A 71 1.75 -15.15 31.71
N SER A 72 2.24 -13.96 32.05
CA SER A 72 2.58 -13.55 33.40
C SER A 72 1.58 -12.54 33.95
N VAL A 73 1.57 -12.43 35.27
CA VAL A 73 0.74 -11.47 35.99
C VAL A 73 1.66 -10.48 36.69
N VAL A 74 1.57 -9.21 36.31
CA VAL A 74 2.47 -8.15 36.76
C VAL A 74 1.70 -6.99 37.38
N GLY A 75 2.28 -6.36 38.40
CA GLY A 75 1.73 -5.16 39.03
C GLY A 75 0.58 -5.39 40.02
N ARG A 76 0.05 -4.29 40.56
CA ARG A 76 -0.98 -4.25 41.62
C ARG A 76 -2.24 -3.46 41.25
N SER A 77 -2.46 -3.22 39.95
CA SER A 77 -3.64 -2.49 39.46
C SER A 77 -4.94 -3.18 39.91
N ARG A 78 -6.00 -2.40 40.15
CA ARG A 78 -7.34 -2.96 40.38
C ARG A 78 -7.94 -3.53 39.09
N GLU A 79 -7.54 -3.02 37.94
CA GLU A 79 -7.95 -3.50 36.61
C GLU A 79 -7.13 -4.74 36.23
N LEU A 80 -7.83 -5.85 35.92
CA LEU A 80 -7.18 -7.12 35.57
C LEU A 80 -6.48 -7.07 34.22
N SER A 81 -7.04 -6.34 33.24
CA SER A 81 -6.43 -6.10 31.93
C SER A 81 -5.00 -5.54 32.01
N LYS A 82 -4.77 -4.60 32.94
CA LYS A 82 -3.45 -3.97 33.17
C LYS A 82 -2.44 -4.87 33.90
N ARG A 83 -2.88 -6.02 34.41
CA ARG A 83 -2.02 -6.98 35.11
C ARG A 83 -1.54 -8.12 34.23
N LEU A 84 -2.09 -8.28 33.03
CA LEU A 84 -1.71 -9.34 32.11
C LEU A 84 -0.52 -8.92 31.24
N GLU A 85 0.47 -9.81 31.15
CA GLU A 85 1.59 -9.69 30.22
C GLU A 85 1.78 -11.03 29.51
N ALA A 86 2.11 -11.00 28.22
CA ALA A 86 2.40 -12.21 27.47
C ALA A 86 3.73 -12.04 26.73
N THR A 87 4.56 -13.08 26.80
CA THR A 87 5.81 -13.23 26.06
C THR A 87 5.74 -14.53 25.25
N CYS A 88 5.97 -14.44 23.95
CA CYS A 88 5.80 -15.54 23.01
C CYS A 88 7.00 -15.59 22.07
N SER A 89 7.44 -16.78 21.70
CA SER A 89 8.52 -16.98 20.72
C SER A 89 8.08 -16.76 19.26
N CYS A 90 6.97 -16.05 19.02
CA CYS A 90 6.47 -15.75 17.67
C CYS A 90 6.96 -14.37 17.22
N PRO A 91 6.89 -14.05 15.91
CA PRO A 91 7.33 -12.75 15.40
C PRO A 91 6.69 -11.54 16.10
N VAL A 92 5.43 -11.67 16.53
CA VAL A 92 4.72 -10.60 17.27
C VAL A 92 5.27 -10.40 18.69
N GLY A 93 5.80 -11.45 19.32
CA GLY A 93 6.47 -11.40 20.62
C GLY A 93 5.57 -11.21 21.85
N HIS A 94 4.57 -10.33 21.80
CA HIS A 94 3.78 -9.92 22.98
C HIS A 94 2.31 -9.65 22.63
N ARG A 95 1.40 -9.80 23.63
CA ARG A 95 -0.06 -9.60 23.50
C ARG A 95 -0.69 -10.27 22.25
N CYS A 96 -0.05 -11.30 21.74
CA CYS A 96 -0.39 -11.92 20.46
C CYS A 96 -1.55 -12.90 20.61
N LYS A 97 -2.08 -13.36 19.46
CA LYS A 97 -3.11 -14.42 19.41
C LYS A 97 -2.77 -15.68 20.21
N HIS A 98 -1.49 -16.05 20.34
CA HIS A 98 -1.07 -17.21 21.11
C HIS A 98 -1.26 -16.98 22.62
N GLY A 99 -0.91 -15.80 23.13
CA GLY A 99 -1.14 -15.43 24.53
C GLY A 99 -2.63 -15.51 24.90
N VAL A 100 -3.50 -15.01 24.01
CA VAL A 100 -4.96 -15.15 24.16
C VAL A 100 -5.37 -16.63 24.21
N ALA A 101 -4.86 -17.45 23.29
CA ALA A 101 -5.20 -18.88 23.24
C ALA A 101 -4.81 -19.61 24.54
N VAL A 102 -3.64 -19.31 25.11
CA VAL A 102 -3.18 -19.89 26.39
C VAL A 102 -4.09 -19.49 27.55
N ILE A 103 -4.48 -18.22 27.64
CA ILE A 103 -5.41 -17.77 28.70
C ILE A 103 -6.74 -18.52 28.57
N LEU A 104 -7.29 -18.58 27.36
CA LEU A 104 -8.58 -19.23 27.14
C LEU A 104 -8.54 -20.74 27.41
N GLU A 105 -7.45 -21.42 27.07
CA GLU A 105 -7.30 -22.85 27.38
C GLU A 105 -7.20 -23.09 28.89
N PHE A 106 -6.52 -22.21 29.62
CA PHE A 106 -6.48 -22.28 31.07
C PHE A 106 -7.85 -22.03 31.72
N LEU A 107 -8.61 -21.05 31.22
CA LEU A 107 -9.98 -20.80 31.69
C LEU A 107 -10.91 -21.98 31.38
N ASN A 108 -10.73 -22.63 30.23
CA ASN A 108 -11.45 -23.86 29.87
C ASN A 108 -11.08 -25.03 30.80
N ALA A 109 -9.82 -25.14 31.22
CA ALA A 109 -9.40 -26.13 32.22
C ALA A 109 -10.05 -25.86 33.60
N ILE A 110 -10.14 -24.59 34.03
CA ILE A 110 -10.87 -24.20 35.25
C ILE A 110 -12.35 -24.58 35.15
N GLU A 111 -13.01 -24.24 34.03
CA GLU A 111 -14.44 -24.52 33.84
C GLU A 111 -14.75 -26.01 33.83
N ASN A 112 -13.86 -26.83 33.27
CA ASN A 112 -13.99 -28.29 33.23
C ASN A 112 -13.43 -29.01 34.47
N SER A 113 -12.89 -28.27 35.45
CA SER A 113 -12.21 -28.85 36.62
C SER A 113 -11.06 -29.81 36.25
N THR A 114 -10.36 -29.49 35.17
CA THR A 114 -9.19 -30.25 34.70
C THR A 114 -7.94 -29.73 35.40
N ASP A 115 -7.18 -30.63 36.03
CA ASP A 115 -5.92 -30.27 36.68
C ASP A 115 -4.85 -29.87 35.65
N VAL A 116 -4.27 -28.69 35.84
CA VAL A 116 -3.17 -28.17 35.01
C VAL A 116 -1.83 -28.48 35.69
N PRO A 117 -0.93 -29.26 35.07
CA PRO A 117 0.33 -29.65 35.69
C PRO A 117 1.22 -28.45 36.03
N LYS A 118 1.88 -28.49 37.19
CA LYS A 118 2.86 -27.47 37.59
C LYS A 118 4.22 -27.79 37.01
N THR A 119 4.94 -26.78 36.52
CA THR A 119 6.33 -26.92 36.04
C THR A 119 7.27 -25.99 36.81
N ASP A 120 8.52 -26.39 36.95
CA ASP A 120 9.55 -25.61 37.64
C ASP A 120 10.10 -24.48 36.75
N GLY A 121 10.84 -23.54 37.34
CA GLY A 121 11.36 -22.35 36.65
C GLY A 121 12.48 -22.59 35.63
N ASP A 122 12.85 -23.85 35.37
CA ASP A 122 13.93 -24.26 34.44
C ASP A 122 13.39 -25.00 33.20
N ASP A 123 12.15 -24.69 32.80
CA ASP A 123 11.53 -25.27 31.61
C ASP A 123 12.23 -24.78 30.33
N PRO A 124 12.68 -25.68 29.41
CA PRO A 124 13.38 -25.31 28.18
C PRO A 124 12.62 -24.29 27.31
N ARG A 125 11.29 -24.27 27.38
CA ARG A 125 10.44 -23.33 26.64
C ARG A 125 10.64 -21.89 27.12
N LEU A 126 11.04 -21.66 28.36
CA LEU A 126 11.39 -20.33 28.87
C LEU A 126 12.66 -19.79 28.21
N THR A 127 13.60 -20.67 27.86
CA THR A 127 14.80 -20.31 27.10
C THR A 127 14.45 -19.99 25.64
N LEU A 128 13.54 -20.75 25.03
CA LEU A 128 13.04 -20.47 23.68
C LEU A 128 12.35 -19.10 23.59
N ILE A 129 11.60 -18.69 24.63
CA ILE A 129 10.98 -17.36 24.69
C ILE A 129 12.04 -16.26 24.86
N LYS A 130 13.11 -16.49 25.65
CA LYS A 130 14.18 -15.50 25.88
C LYS A 130 15.09 -15.29 24.67
N ASN A 131 15.34 -16.35 23.92
CA ASN A 131 16.22 -16.28 22.74
C ASN A 131 15.54 -15.58 21.55
N GLY A 132 14.23 -15.30 21.64
CA GLY A 132 13.46 -14.72 20.55
C GLY A 132 13.25 -15.72 19.42
N TRP A 133 12.57 -15.26 18.36
CA TRP A 133 12.49 -16.00 17.11
C TRP A 133 13.84 -15.87 16.40
N ASP A 134 14.56 -16.99 16.25
CA ASP A 134 15.81 -17.08 15.49
C ASP A 134 15.44 -17.30 14.02
N ASP A 135 15.41 -16.20 13.26
CA ASP A 135 15.28 -16.21 11.80
C ASP A 135 16.58 -16.72 11.17
N GLY A 136 16.65 -18.03 10.99
CA GLY A 136 17.72 -18.71 10.29
C GLY A 136 17.52 -18.84 8.78
N THR A 137 16.66 -18.03 8.15
CA THR A 137 16.47 -17.99 6.68
C THR A 137 16.01 -16.62 6.21
N SER A 138 16.94 -15.88 5.60
CA SER A 138 16.76 -14.59 4.94
C SER A 138 15.43 -14.39 4.21
N GLU A 139 14.82 -13.24 4.49
CA GLU A 139 13.97 -12.40 3.63
C GLU A 139 12.72 -13.05 3.04
N ASP A 140 11.59 -12.85 3.72
CA ASP A 140 10.28 -12.57 3.13
C ASP A 140 9.30 -12.21 4.27
N ASP A 141 9.13 -10.93 4.55
CA ASP A 141 7.91 -10.47 5.23
C ASP A 141 7.42 -9.16 4.58
N PHE A 142 6.18 -9.27 4.11
CA PHE A 142 5.36 -8.24 3.52
C PHE A 142 5.08 -7.14 4.55
N ASP A 143 5.60 -5.94 4.34
CA ASP A 143 5.08 -4.74 5.00
C ASP A 143 4.11 -4.03 4.06
N ASP A 144 2.81 -4.19 4.35
CA ASP A 144 1.76 -3.27 3.92
C ASP A 144 2.00 -1.90 4.57
N GLU A 145 2.15 -0.89 3.72
CA GLU A 145 2.19 0.54 4.08
C GLU A 145 0.90 1.00 4.78
N ASP A 146 1.01 1.71 5.91
CA ASP A 146 0.48 3.08 6.02
C ASP A 146 0.88 3.82 7.33
N PHE A 147 1.62 4.91 7.11
CA PHE A 147 1.48 6.27 7.66
C PHE A 147 1.82 6.64 9.14
N GLU A 148 3.04 7.20 9.26
CA GLU A 148 3.58 8.34 10.07
C GLU A 148 2.94 8.79 11.40
N GLU A 149 3.80 8.94 12.44
CA GLU A 149 4.10 10.25 13.03
C GLU A 149 5.49 10.28 13.73
N THR A 150 6.22 11.38 13.51
CA THR A 150 7.63 11.68 13.79
C THR A 150 7.97 11.95 15.27
N HIS A 151 9.21 11.67 15.70
CA HIS A 151 10.12 12.65 16.35
C HIS A 151 11.52 12.08 16.66
N SER A 152 12.56 12.74 16.08
CA SER A 152 13.92 13.08 16.58
C SER A 152 14.57 12.24 17.69
N VAL A 153 15.88 11.92 17.71
CA VAL A 153 17.05 12.82 17.59
C VAL A 153 18.34 12.02 17.31
N ALA A 154 19.33 12.72 16.73
CA ALA A 154 20.75 12.45 16.48
C ALA A 154 21.49 11.49 17.47
N VAL A 155 22.63 10.87 17.14
CA VAL A 155 23.97 11.44 16.84
C VAL A 155 24.83 10.23 16.36
N ASP A 156 25.48 10.28 15.18
CA ASP A 156 26.94 10.43 14.97
C ASP A 156 27.79 9.43 15.80
N VAL A 157 28.76 8.65 15.31
CA VAL A 157 29.87 8.92 14.39
C VAL A 157 30.53 7.57 14.04
N SER A 158 31.11 7.44 12.82
CA SER A 158 32.39 6.76 12.46
C SER A 158 32.78 5.39 13.05
N ALA A 159 33.59 4.54 12.43
CA ALA A 159 34.11 4.34 11.09
C ALA A 159 34.97 3.05 11.18
N THR A 160 35.36 2.56 10.01
CA THR A 160 36.54 1.71 9.74
C THR A 160 36.52 0.24 10.16
N SER A 161 36.24 -0.59 9.16
CA SER A 161 37.15 -1.63 8.63
C SER A 161 38.47 -1.84 9.39
N ASN A 162 38.81 -3.09 9.73
CA ASN A 162 39.70 -3.83 8.85
C ASN A 162 39.83 -5.32 9.18
N SER A 163 40.22 -6.03 8.13
CA SER A 163 40.45 -7.44 7.99
C SER A 163 41.55 -8.05 8.88
N SER A 164 41.49 -9.39 8.94
CA SER A 164 42.58 -10.34 8.68
C SER A 164 43.19 -11.15 9.83
N LYS A 165 43.10 -12.47 9.60
CA LYS A 165 44.15 -13.49 9.73
C LYS A 165 44.71 -13.88 11.12
N SER A 166 44.48 -15.17 11.38
CA SER A 166 45.50 -16.21 11.58
C SER A 166 45.87 -16.68 12.99
N ALA A 167 46.19 -17.98 12.99
CA ALA A 167 47.21 -18.68 13.77
C ALA A 167 46.75 -19.52 14.98
N ALA A 168 46.85 -20.83 14.73
CA ALA A 168 46.98 -21.97 15.62
C ALA A 168 47.86 -21.78 16.87
N GLY A 169 47.54 -22.51 17.95
CA GLY A 169 48.41 -22.57 19.13
C GLY A 169 47.96 -23.52 20.26
N LYS A 170 48.06 -24.83 20.01
CA LYS A 170 48.41 -25.95 20.92
C LYS A 170 48.15 -25.88 22.45
N ASN A 171 47.47 -26.95 22.91
CA ASN A 171 47.89 -27.97 23.91
C ASN A 171 47.41 -27.93 25.39
N ARG A 172 46.83 -29.11 25.75
CA ARG A 172 46.95 -29.90 27.02
C ARG A 172 46.17 -29.36 28.24
N SER A 173 45.46 -30.14 29.06
CA SER A 173 45.41 -31.59 29.28
C SER A 173 44.31 -32.00 30.29
N ARG A 174 43.79 -33.22 30.10
CA ARG A 174 43.44 -34.29 31.08
C ARG A 174 42.13 -34.29 31.91
N LYS A 175 41.36 -35.37 31.61
CA LYS A 175 40.62 -36.35 32.46
C LYS A 175 39.25 -35.92 33.03
N LYS A 176 38.14 -36.46 32.48
CA LYS A 176 37.39 -37.73 32.81
C LYS A 176 36.59 -37.59 34.13
N LYS A 177 35.31 -38.01 34.29
CA LYS A 177 34.30 -38.74 33.48
C LYS A 177 32.99 -38.74 34.31
N SER A 178 31.83 -38.65 33.67
CA SER A 178 30.63 -39.47 34.00
C SER A 178 29.64 -39.39 32.82
N THR A 179 29.81 -40.21 31.78
CA THR A 179 28.97 -41.40 31.52
C THR A 179 27.46 -41.16 31.60
N TRP A 180 26.88 -40.73 30.48
CA TRP A 180 25.56 -41.19 30.07
C TRP A 180 25.68 -41.78 28.66
N ARG A 181 25.18 -43.00 28.50
CA ARG A 181 25.23 -43.79 27.27
C ARG A 181 24.43 -43.07 26.18
N SER A 182 25.12 -42.49 25.21
CA SER A 182 24.50 -41.99 23.98
C SER A 182 24.23 -43.18 23.05
N VAL A 183 22.96 -43.28 22.66
CA VAL A 183 22.47 -44.06 21.53
C VAL A 183 23.26 -43.64 20.29
N ARG A 184 23.81 -44.62 19.55
CA ARG A 184 24.57 -44.42 18.30
C ARG A 184 23.75 -43.56 17.33
N SER A 185 24.11 -42.29 17.16
CA SER A 185 23.65 -41.49 16.01
C SER A 185 24.43 -41.93 14.78
N ALA A 186 23.73 -42.31 13.70
CA ALA A 186 24.34 -42.61 12.41
C ALA A 186 25.25 -41.45 11.95
N ARG A 187 26.46 -41.78 11.49
CA ARG A 187 27.43 -40.80 10.97
C ARG A 187 26.78 -40.07 9.78
N ARG A 188 26.62 -38.75 9.86
CA ARG A 188 26.23 -37.93 8.71
C ARG A 188 27.41 -37.81 7.76
N VAL A 189 27.19 -38.13 6.48
CA VAL A 189 28.14 -37.86 5.40
C VAL A 189 28.18 -36.34 5.20
N THR A 190 29.38 -35.78 5.15
CA THR A 190 29.61 -34.34 4.95
C THR A 190 30.11 -34.06 3.54
N ASP A 191 30.00 -32.82 3.05
CA ASP A 191 30.53 -32.42 1.74
C ASP A 191 32.03 -32.74 1.59
N ALA A 192 32.78 -32.68 2.70
CA ALA A 192 34.19 -33.08 2.73
C ALA A 192 34.40 -34.58 2.50
N ASP A 193 33.47 -35.44 2.96
CA ASP A 193 33.49 -36.87 2.67
C ASP A 193 33.16 -37.14 1.19
N ILE A 194 32.27 -36.34 0.57
CA ILE A 194 31.92 -36.43 -0.85
C ILE A 194 33.10 -36.01 -1.73
N VAL A 195 33.74 -34.87 -1.42
CA VAL A 195 34.95 -34.43 -2.12
C VAL A 195 36.06 -35.47 -1.98
N GLY A 196 36.29 -35.98 -0.77
CA GLY A 196 37.28 -37.05 -0.54
C GLY A 196 36.98 -38.32 -1.33
N PHE A 197 35.70 -38.69 -1.50
CA PHE A 197 35.29 -39.80 -2.34
C PHE A 197 35.57 -39.56 -3.82
N LEU A 198 35.20 -38.39 -4.36
CA LEU A 198 35.41 -38.05 -5.77
C LEU A 198 36.90 -37.91 -6.11
N SER A 199 37.70 -37.26 -5.25
CA SER A 199 39.14 -37.10 -5.45
C SER A 199 39.93 -38.41 -5.39
N ALA A 200 39.36 -39.47 -4.82
CA ALA A 200 39.99 -40.80 -4.77
C ALA A 200 39.64 -41.69 -5.97
N LYS A 201 38.80 -41.22 -6.90
CA LYS A 201 38.42 -41.94 -8.12
C LYS A 201 39.37 -41.67 -9.28
N SER A 202 39.48 -42.63 -10.19
CA SER A 202 40.18 -42.43 -11.46
C SER A 202 39.38 -41.49 -12.39
N GLU A 203 40.03 -40.97 -13.43
CA GLU A 203 39.38 -40.12 -14.42
C GLU A 203 38.19 -40.82 -15.10
N ASP A 204 38.35 -42.09 -15.50
CA ASP A 204 37.29 -42.90 -16.10
C ASP A 204 36.11 -43.17 -15.15
N ASP A 205 36.38 -43.37 -13.86
CA ASP A 205 35.36 -43.55 -12.83
C ASP A 205 34.58 -42.24 -12.62
N LEU A 206 35.26 -41.09 -12.64
CA LEU A 206 34.63 -39.78 -12.53
C LEU A 206 33.74 -39.49 -13.74
N VAL A 207 34.21 -39.75 -14.96
CA VAL A 207 33.40 -39.62 -16.18
C VAL A 207 32.18 -40.54 -16.10
N SER A 208 32.33 -41.77 -15.63
CA SER A 208 31.22 -42.72 -15.47
C SER A 208 30.19 -42.23 -14.46
N ILE A 209 30.63 -41.68 -13.32
CA ILE A 209 29.76 -41.09 -12.30
C ILE A 209 29.01 -39.88 -12.88
N VAL A 210 29.71 -38.96 -13.54
CA VAL A 210 29.08 -37.77 -14.16
C VAL A 210 28.08 -38.19 -15.24
N MET A 211 28.43 -39.16 -16.08
CA MET A 211 27.52 -39.70 -17.10
C MET A 211 26.30 -40.40 -16.49
N GLN A 212 26.45 -41.04 -15.33
CA GLN A 212 25.31 -41.57 -14.59
C GLN A 212 24.39 -40.46 -14.10
N VAL A 213 24.95 -39.36 -13.57
CA VAL A 213 24.17 -38.19 -13.18
C VAL A 213 23.49 -37.53 -14.39
N CYS A 214 24.19 -37.37 -15.52
CA CYS A 214 23.62 -36.86 -16.76
C CYS A 214 22.51 -37.77 -17.35
N ARG A 215 22.55 -39.08 -17.09
CA ARG A 215 21.45 -39.98 -17.48
C ARG A 215 20.23 -39.83 -16.57
N SER A 216 20.43 -39.50 -15.30
CA SER A 216 19.34 -39.27 -14.35
C SER A 216 18.77 -37.85 -14.40
N ASP A 217 19.58 -36.85 -14.74
CA ASP A 217 19.20 -35.44 -14.81
C ASP A 217 19.38 -34.90 -16.23
N ALA A 218 18.25 -34.75 -16.93
CA ALA A 218 18.20 -34.25 -18.29
C ALA A 218 18.66 -32.78 -18.40
N LYS A 219 18.42 -31.95 -17.36
CA LYS A 219 18.85 -30.54 -17.35
C LYS A 219 20.36 -30.45 -17.26
N LEU A 220 20.98 -31.27 -16.39
CA LEU A 220 22.44 -31.31 -16.27
C LEU A 220 23.11 -31.79 -17.55
N ARG A 221 22.59 -32.85 -18.19
CA ARG A 221 23.10 -33.34 -19.48
C ARG A 221 23.08 -32.24 -20.53
N GLN A 222 21.98 -31.49 -20.60
CA GLN A 222 21.84 -30.43 -21.59
C GLN A 222 22.79 -29.25 -21.30
N SER A 223 23.04 -28.92 -20.03
CA SER A 223 24.07 -27.92 -19.65
C SER A 223 25.46 -28.30 -20.16
N TYR A 224 25.84 -29.59 -20.09
CA TYR A 224 27.10 -30.07 -20.68
C TYR A 224 27.10 -29.99 -22.21
N VAL A 225 25.99 -30.33 -22.87
CA VAL A 225 25.87 -30.18 -24.34
C VAL A 225 26.05 -28.72 -24.75
N ASP A 226 25.39 -27.80 -24.06
CA ASP A 226 25.47 -26.37 -24.34
C ASP A 226 26.91 -25.85 -24.10
N ARG A 227 27.60 -26.31 -23.05
CA ARG A 227 29.01 -25.98 -22.81
C ARG A 227 29.95 -26.58 -23.86
N ILE A 228 29.71 -27.81 -24.33
CA ILE A 228 30.50 -28.43 -25.41
C ILE A 228 30.30 -27.66 -26.71
N MET A 229 29.08 -27.20 -27.03
CA MET A 229 28.81 -26.36 -28.21
C MET A 229 29.58 -25.03 -28.15
N LEU A 230 29.77 -24.47 -26.95
CA LEU A 230 30.60 -23.29 -26.73
C LEU A 230 32.08 -23.58 -27.00
N GLU A 231 32.62 -24.62 -26.36
CA GLU A 231 34.04 -25.00 -26.46
C GLU A 231 34.45 -25.44 -27.87
N THR A 232 33.51 -26.02 -28.64
CA THR A 232 33.72 -26.42 -30.04
C THR A 232 33.54 -25.27 -31.03
N GLY A 233 33.08 -24.10 -30.58
CA GLY A 233 32.89 -22.91 -31.41
C GLY A 233 31.67 -22.96 -32.34
N ASP A 234 30.72 -23.89 -32.13
CA ASP A 234 29.50 -23.99 -32.93
C ASP A 234 28.42 -23.03 -32.43
N HIS A 235 28.73 -21.72 -32.48
CA HIS A 235 27.82 -20.66 -32.03
C HIS A 235 26.50 -20.67 -32.82
N ALA A 236 26.53 -21.07 -34.08
CA ALA A 236 25.33 -21.16 -34.92
C ALA A 236 24.35 -22.24 -34.42
N ALA A 237 24.84 -23.40 -33.98
CA ALA A 237 24.00 -24.41 -33.34
C ALA A 237 23.43 -23.92 -32.01
N MET A 238 24.25 -23.26 -31.19
CA MET A 238 23.81 -22.70 -29.92
C MET A 238 22.69 -21.67 -30.10
N ILE A 239 22.80 -20.75 -31.06
CA ILE A 239 21.75 -19.76 -31.37
C ILE A 239 20.46 -20.45 -31.82
N ARG A 240 20.55 -21.49 -32.67
CA ARG A 240 19.37 -22.26 -33.10
C ARG A 240 18.69 -22.96 -31.92
N GLU A 241 19.46 -23.52 -31.01
CA GLU A 241 18.92 -24.20 -29.83
C GLU A 241 18.32 -23.20 -28.83
N ALA A 242 18.97 -22.07 -28.58
CA ALA A 242 18.42 -20.99 -27.75
C ALA A 242 17.11 -20.44 -28.31
N ARG A 243 17.02 -20.25 -29.64
CA ARG A 243 15.78 -19.84 -30.30
C ARG A 243 14.67 -20.90 -30.19
N LYS A 244 15.04 -22.19 -30.24
CA LYS A 244 14.08 -23.30 -30.06
C LYS A 244 13.57 -23.34 -28.62
N GLU A 245 14.46 -23.19 -27.65
CA GLU A 245 14.12 -23.13 -26.23
C GLU A 245 13.23 -21.93 -25.95
N LEU A 246 13.57 -20.75 -26.46
CA LEU A 246 12.76 -19.53 -26.37
C LEU A 246 11.32 -19.79 -26.80
N ARG A 247 11.11 -20.33 -28.01
CA ARG A 247 9.76 -20.63 -28.50
C ARG A 247 9.05 -21.69 -27.66
N SER A 248 9.79 -22.68 -27.17
CA SER A 248 9.24 -23.72 -26.30
C SER A 248 8.73 -23.12 -24.98
N VAL A 249 9.58 -22.39 -24.25
CA VAL A 249 9.23 -21.81 -22.94
C VAL A 249 8.13 -20.76 -23.05
N THR A 250 8.15 -19.94 -24.10
CA THR A 250 7.10 -18.91 -24.31
C THR A 250 5.77 -19.51 -24.78
N SER A 251 5.72 -20.78 -25.19
CA SER A 251 4.48 -21.46 -25.60
C SER A 251 3.78 -22.18 -24.46
N VAL A 252 4.41 -22.26 -23.28
CA VAL A 252 3.81 -22.86 -22.09
C VAL A 252 2.68 -21.96 -21.60
N GLU A 253 1.49 -22.52 -21.46
CA GLU A 253 0.35 -21.83 -20.85
C GLU A 253 0.65 -21.61 -19.36
N ALA A 254 0.83 -20.35 -18.99
CA ALA A 254 1.24 -19.95 -17.64
C ALA A 254 0.02 -19.69 -16.76
N TRP A 255 -0.11 -20.42 -15.65
CA TRP A 255 -1.14 -20.18 -14.65
C TRP A 255 -0.72 -20.69 -13.27
N TYR A 256 -1.20 -20.02 -12.22
CA TYR A 256 -0.90 -20.41 -10.85
C TYR A 256 -2.05 -20.12 -9.88
N ASN A 257 -2.44 -21.13 -9.11
CA ASN A 257 -3.46 -20.99 -8.06
C ASN A 257 -2.81 -20.89 -6.67
N SER A 258 -2.75 -19.67 -6.13
CA SER A 258 -2.17 -19.39 -4.82
C SER A 258 -2.96 -20.01 -3.66
N TRP A 259 -4.23 -20.37 -3.84
CA TRP A 259 -5.06 -21.01 -2.82
C TRP A 259 -4.82 -22.52 -2.71
N GLU A 260 -4.49 -23.16 -3.84
CA GLU A 260 -4.27 -24.62 -3.94
C GLU A 260 -2.77 -24.99 -3.94
N GLY A 261 -1.88 -24.01 -4.16
CA GLY A 261 -0.43 -24.18 -4.12
C GLY A 261 0.12 -24.97 -5.31
N HIS A 262 -0.56 -24.93 -6.47
CA HIS A 262 -0.09 -25.57 -7.70
C HIS A 262 -0.42 -24.74 -8.94
N GLY A 263 0.31 -25.00 -10.02
CA GLY A 263 0.11 -24.38 -11.32
C GLY A 263 1.11 -24.90 -12.35
N SER A 264 1.10 -24.30 -13.53
CA SER A 264 2.05 -24.55 -14.61
C SER A 264 2.78 -23.25 -14.89
N LEU A 265 3.97 -23.10 -14.32
CA LEU A 265 4.82 -21.93 -14.55
C LEU A 265 5.94 -22.29 -15.55
N PRO A 266 6.22 -21.44 -16.55
CA PRO A 266 7.32 -21.64 -17.48
C PRO A 266 8.68 -21.54 -16.79
N ASP A 267 9.60 -22.45 -17.11
CA ASP A 267 10.96 -22.45 -16.57
C ASP A 267 11.95 -21.81 -17.55
N TYR A 268 12.33 -20.56 -17.31
CA TYR A 268 13.28 -19.81 -18.14
C TYR A 268 14.75 -20.09 -17.82
N SER A 269 15.06 -20.93 -16.82
CA SER A 269 16.45 -21.13 -16.36
C SER A 269 17.39 -21.61 -17.46
N ARG A 270 16.91 -22.48 -18.36
CA ARG A 270 17.67 -22.97 -19.50
C ARG A 270 17.96 -21.86 -20.51
N LEU A 271 16.94 -21.12 -20.93
CA LEU A 271 17.11 -20.00 -21.86
C LEU A 271 18.08 -18.96 -21.28
N ARG A 272 17.94 -18.61 -20.00
CA ARG A 272 18.86 -17.71 -19.29
C ARG A 272 20.30 -18.20 -19.34
N SER A 273 20.52 -19.50 -19.10
CA SER A 273 21.84 -20.10 -19.16
C SER A 273 22.44 -20.02 -20.57
N GLN A 274 21.64 -20.30 -21.60
CA GLN A 274 22.09 -20.22 -23.00
C GLN A 274 22.39 -18.78 -23.44
N LEU A 275 21.57 -17.81 -23.05
CA LEU A 275 21.85 -16.39 -23.30
C LEU A 275 23.13 -15.95 -22.59
N ARG A 276 23.38 -16.40 -21.36
CA ARG A 276 24.61 -16.09 -20.63
C ARG A 276 25.85 -16.65 -21.34
N LEU A 277 25.79 -17.90 -21.80
CA LEU A 277 26.88 -18.51 -22.58
C LEU A 277 27.15 -17.75 -23.88
N LEU A 278 26.10 -17.26 -24.57
CA LEU A 278 26.25 -16.45 -25.77
C LEU A 278 26.87 -15.07 -25.47
N VAL A 279 26.54 -14.46 -24.32
CA VAL A 279 27.19 -13.24 -23.84
C VAL A 279 28.68 -13.49 -23.54
N ASP A 280 29.00 -14.60 -22.86
CA ASP A 280 30.38 -15.00 -22.55
C ASP A 280 31.19 -15.30 -23.83
N ALA A 281 30.52 -15.75 -24.90
CA ALA A 281 31.09 -15.98 -26.23
C ALA A 281 31.22 -14.72 -27.10
N GLU A 282 30.91 -13.54 -26.55
CA GLU A 282 30.86 -12.26 -27.25
C GLU A 282 29.89 -12.24 -28.47
N GLN A 283 28.88 -13.13 -28.48
CA GLN A 283 27.86 -13.18 -29.53
C GLN A 283 26.70 -12.21 -29.25
N PHE A 284 27.03 -10.94 -29.00
CA PHE A 284 26.07 -9.94 -28.54
C PHE A 284 24.94 -9.69 -29.54
N ASP A 285 25.24 -9.59 -30.83
CA ASP A 285 24.23 -9.33 -31.88
C ASP A 285 23.18 -10.44 -31.93
N ALA A 286 23.60 -11.70 -31.75
CA ALA A 286 22.68 -12.83 -31.70
C ALA A 286 21.78 -12.77 -30.46
N VAL A 287 22.32 -12.34 -29.31
CA VAL A 287 21.55 -12.14 -28.08
C VAL A 287 20.51 -11.02 -28.25
N ILE A 288 20.83 -9.94 -28.96
CA ILE A 288 19.87 -8.88 -29.26
C ILE A 288 18.73 -9.39 -30.16
N GLU A 289 19.03 -10.18 -31.18
CA GLU A 289 18.00 -10.77 -32.06
C GLU A 289 17.11 -11.76 -31.30
N LEU A 290 17.68 -12.61 -30.45
CA LEU A 290 16.91 -13.46 -29.53
C LEU A 290 16.07 -12.61 -28.56
N GLY A 291 16.61 -11.49 -28.08
CA GLY A 291 15.89 -10.55 -27.24
C GLY A 291 14.67 -9.93 -27.92
N ARG A 292 14.77 -9.55 -29.21
CA ARG A 292 13.62 -9.07 -30.00
C ARG A 292 12.51 -10.11 -30.06
N GLU A 293 12.87 -11.37 -30.30
CA GLU A 293 11.92 -12.48 -30.32
C GLU A 293 11.31 -12.73 -28.93
N LEU A 294 12.13 -12.67 -27.88
CA LEU A 294 11.67 -12.85 -26.50
C LEU A 294 10.67 -11.77 -26.08
N ILE A 295 10.91 -10.50 -26.43
CA ILE A 295 9.96 -9.41 -26.15
C ILE A 295 8.63 -9.72 -26.83
N GLN A 296 8.64 -10.09 -28.12
CA GLN A 296 7.40 -10.38 -28.84
C GLN A 296 6.63 -11.57 -28.25
N CYS A 297 7.30 -12.70 -28.05
CA CYS A 297 6.65 -13.91 -27.55
C CYS A 297 6.30 -13.80 -26.07
N GLY A 298 7.13 -13.13 -25.27
CA GLY A 298 6.92 -12.93 -23.84
C GLY A 298 5.72 -12.01 -23.55
N LEU A 299 5.56 -10.92 -24.31
CA LEU A 299 4.37 -10.06 -24.19
C LEU A 299 3.08 -10.84 -24.47
N GLN A 300 3.08 -11.67 -25.53
CA GLN A 300 1.95 -12.52 -25.86
C GLN A 300 1.65 -13.54 -24.76
N GLN A 301 2.69 -14.12 -24.14
CA GLN A 301 2.51 -15.09 -23.07
C GLN A 301 1.94 -14.45 -21.80
N VAL A 302 2.45 -13.26 -21.42
CA VAL A 302 1.95 -12.53 -20.24
C VAL A 302 0.51 -12.09 -20.44
N GLU A 303 0.15 -11.60 -21.63
CA GLU A 303 -1.23 -11.26 -21.98
C GLU A 303 -2.21 -12.44 -21.79
N GLN A 304 -1.73 -13.67 -21.98
CA GLN A 304 -2.51 -14.90 -21.86
C GLN A 304 -2.34 -15.61 -20.51
N SER A 305 -1.52 -15.08 -19.61
CA SER A 305 -1.20 -15.72 -18.33
C SER A 305 -2.31 -15.54 -17.29
N HIS A 306 -2.45 -16.55 -16.43
CA HIS A 306 -3.34 -16.55 -15.27
C HIS A 306 -2.54 -16.85 -13.99
N ASP A 307 -1.43 -16.14 -13.84
CA ASP A 307 -0.59 -16.15 -12.65
C ASP A 307 -0.62 -14.76 -11.96
N GLN A 308 0.13 -14.57 -10.88
CA GLN A 308 0.18 -13.31 -10.12
C GLN A 308 1.39 -12.46 -10.52
N GLY A 309 1.98 -12.68 -11.70
CA GLY A 309 3.15 -11.98 -12.21
C GLY A 309 4.44 -12.79 -12.21
N GLU A 310 4.41 -14.07 -11.82
CA GLU A 310 5.58 -14.95 -11.81
C GLU A 310 6.21 -15.08 -13.22
N THR A 311 5.40 -15.25 -14.26
CA THR A 311 5.90 -15.33 -15.65
C THR A 311 6.52 -14.02 -16.11
N ALA A 312 5.92 -12.89 -15.76
CA ALA A 312 6.49 -11.58 -16.05
C ALA A 312 7.87 -11.42 -15.39
N GLY A 313 8.02 -11.83 -14.13
CA GLY A 313 9.30 -11.81 -13.40
C GLY A 313 10.40 -12.65 -14.05
N GLU A 314 10.07 -13.85 -14.52
CA GLU A 314 11.02 -14.72 -15.24
C GLU A 314 11.47 -14.11 -16.58
N ILE A 315 10.55 -13.49 -17.32
CA ILE A 315 10.86 -12.80 -18.58
C ILE A 315 11.74 -11.57 -18.31
N ILE A 316 11.40 -10.74 -17.32
CA ILE A 316 12.20 -9.56 -16.91
C ILE A 316 13.63 -9.99 -16.57
N SER A 317 13.78 -11.06 -15.78
CA SER A 317 15.08 -11.62 -15.39
C SER A 317 15.87 -12.19 -16.58
N THR A 318 15.18 -12.60 -17.64
CA THR A 318 15.83 -13.06 -18.87
C THR A 318 16.23 -11.89 -19.76
N LEU A 319 15.38 -10.86 -19.87
CA LEU A 319 15.66 -9.63 -20.61
C LEU A 319 16.78 -8.80 -19.99
N SER A 320 17.05 -8.92 -18.68
CA SER A 320 18.21 -8.25 -18.07
C SER A 320 19.54 -8.74 -18.67
N ILE A 321 19.63 -10.01 -19.08
CA ILE A 321 20.81 -10.55 -19.79
C ILE A 321 20.92 -9.92 -21.18
N VAL A 322 19.79 -9.71 -21.86
CA VAL A 322 19.75 -9.01 -23.15
C VAL A 322 20.20 -7.56 -22.99
N ALA A 323 19.81 -6.89 -21.90
CA ALA A 323 20.22 -5.53 -21.59
C ALA A 323 21.75 -5.38 -21.49
N GLU A 324 22.42 -6.35 -20.85
CA GLU A 324 23.88 -6.40 -20.74
C GLU A 324 24.56 -6.48 -22.12
N ALA A 325 23.95 -7.20 -23.07
CA ALA A 325 24.48 -7.36 -24.43
C ALA A 325 24.35 -6.10 -25.31
N ILE A 326 23.48 -5.13 -24.96
CA ILE A 326 23.26 -3.93 -25.78
C ILE A 326 24.48 -3.01 -25.80
N GLY A 327 25.20 -2.89 -24.69
CA GLY A 327 26.41 -2.06 -24.60
C GLY A 327 27.48 -2.45 -25.64
N PRO A 328 27.96 -3.72 -25.63
CA PRO A 328 29.03 -4.18 -26.50
C PRO A 328 28.60 -4.62 -27.91
N CYS A 329 27.29 -4.65 -28.24
CA CYS A 329 26.85 -5.08 -29.57
C CYS A 329 27.29 -4.12 -30.70
N SER A 330 27.20 -4.61 -31.95
CA SER A 330 27.66 -3.90 -33.15
C SER A 330 26.73 -2.78 -33.62
N LEU A 331 25.56 -2.62 -32.98
CA LEU A 331 24.63 -1.54 -33.29
C LEU A 331 25.29 -0.18 -33.06
N THR A 332 24.90 0.80 -33.88
CA THR A 332 25.29 2.20 -33.62
C THR A 332 24.65 2.67 -32.31
N ASP A 333 25.27 3.63 -31.62
CA ASP A 333 24.71 4.20 -30.38
C ASP A 333 23.27 4.73 -30.58
N VAL A 334 22.99 5.29 -31.75
CA VAL A 334 21.64 5.74 -32.15
C VAL A 334 20.68 4.56 -32.20
N ASP A 335 21.08 3.44 -32.80
CA ASP A 335 20.22 2.27 -32.95
C ASP A 335 20.06 1.49 -31.64
N LYS A 336 21.03 1.57 -30.71
CA LYS A 336 20.90 1.06 -29.33
C LYS A 336 19.79 1.80 -28.58
N ILE A 337 19.81 3.13 -28.60
CA ILE A 337 18.76 3.96 -27.96
C ILE A 337 17.40 3.71 -28.60
N LEU A 338 17.34 3.65 -29.94
CA LEU A 338 16.08 3.38 -30.63
C LEU A 338 15.55 1.98 -30.37
N PHE A 339 16.42 0.99 -30.20
CA PHE A 339 16.01 -0.36 -29.80
C PHE A 339 15.29 -0.36 -28.45
N VAL A 340 15.79 0.40 -27.46
CA VAL A 340 15.14 0.54 -26.15
C VAL A 340 13.79 1.21 -26.29
N TYR A 341 13.71 2.35 -26.98
CA TYR A 341 12.45 3.05 -27.20
C TYR A 341 11.43 2.21 -27.98
N ASP A 342 11.87 1.46 -28.99
CA ASP A 342 11.02 0.56 -29.78
C ASP A 342 10.51 -0.62 -28.94
N SER A 343 11.31 -1.08 -27.98
CA SER A 343 10.91 -2.13 -27.03
C SER A 343 9.87 -1.59 -26.05
N PHE A 344 10.11 -0.41 -25.46
CA PHE A 344 9.16 0.27 -24.58
C PHE A 344 7.83 0.62 -25.25
N LEU A 345 7.80 0.94 -26.54
CA LEU A 345 6.53 1.19 -27.26
C LEU A 345 5.67 -0.05 -27.49
N LYS A 346 6.28 -1.23 -27.47
CA LYS A 346 5.59 -2.51 -27.62
C LYS A 346 5.15 -3.10 -26.28
N ASP A 347 5.82 -2.70 -25.22
CA ASP A 347 5.68 -3.27 -23.89
C ASP A 347 4.58 -2.57 -23.09
N ASP A 348 3.42 -3.21 -23.04
CA ASP A 348 2.27 -2.78 -22.24
C ASP A 348 2.29 -3.38 -20.81
N PHE A 349 3.29 -4.22 -20.47
CA PHE A 349 3.37 -4.98 -19.21
C PHE A 349 4.64 -4.70 -18.40
N ASP A 350 5.43 -3.67 -18.78
CA ASP A 350 6.69 -3.27 -18.14
C ASP A 350 7.77 -4.38 -18.05
N LEU A 351 7.77 -5.33 -19.00
CA LEU A 351 8.76 -6.42 -19.08
C LEU A 351 10.17 -5.94 -19.44
N CYS A 352 10.26 -4.87 -20.21
CA CYS A 352 11.48 -4.35 -20.81
C CYS A 352 12.23 -3.37 -19.90
N GLN A 353 11.79 -3.14 -18.65
CA GLN A 353 12.36 -2.14 -17.74
C GLN A 353 13.89 -2.20 -17.61
N SER A 354 14.48 -3.40 -17.65
CA SER A 354 15.93 -3.61 -17.56
C SER A 354 16.72 -3.02 -18.74
N LEU A 355 16.09 -2.85 -19.91
CA LEU A 355 16.70 -2.19 -21.08
C LEU A 355 16.91 -0.68 -20.84
N GLY A 356 16.21 -0.09 -19.87
CA GLY A 356 16.33 1.33 -19.51
C GLY A 356 17.75 1.72 -19.09
N ASN A 357 18.50 0.80 -18.50
CA ASN A 357 19.90 1.01 -18.08
C ASN A 357 20.82 1.46 -19.22
N VAL A 358 20.46 1.17 -20.48
CA VAL A 358 21.18 1.63 -21.67
C VAL A 358 21.08 3.14 -21.79
N LEU A 359 19.93 3.74 -21.48
CA LEU A 359 19.69 5.18 -21.61
C LEU A 359 20.49 6.00 -20.58
N ASP A 360 20.88 5.39 -19.45
CA ASP A 360 21.71 6.01 -18.41
C ASP A 360 23.21 6.10 -18.79
N GLN A 361 23.61 5.45 -19.90
CA GLN A 361 24.98 5.52 -20.38
C GLN A 361 25.31 6.91 -20.97
N ARG A 362 26.60 7.26 -20.98
CA ARG A 362 27.07 8.54 -21.52
C ARG A 362 27.19 8.49 -23.03
N TYR A 363 26.22 9.04 -23.73
CA TYR A 363 26.28 9.23 -25.18
C TYR A 363 26.70 10.65 -25.58
N PRO A 364 27.39 10.82 -26.73
CA PRO A 364 27.66 12.12 -27.32
C PRO A 364 26.39 12.90 -27.66
N ARG A 365 26.47 14.25 -27.61
CA ARG A 365 25.35 15.13 -27.97
C ARG A 365 24.85 14.93 -29.41
N SER A 366 25.73 14.58 -30.34
CA SER A 366 25.36 14.30 -31.73
C SER A 366 24.46 13.08 -31.87
N VAL A 367 24.71 12.02 -31.07
CA VAL A 367 23.87 10.81 -31.04
C VAL A 367 22.45 11.16 -30.62
N TRP A 368 22.29 11.95 -29.56
CA TRP A 368 20.98 12.40 -29.10
C TRP A 368 20.24 13.29 -30.11
N ALA A 369 20.98 14.11 -30.87
CA ALA A 369 20.40 14.90 -31.95
C ALA A 369 19.86 14.01 -33.09
N ASP A 370 20.63 12.99 -33.50
CA ASP A 370 20.21 12.03 -34.53
C ASP A 370 19.01 11.19 -34.08
N VAL A 371 18.98 10.76 -32.81
CA VAL A 371 17.83 10.08 -32.20
C VAL A 371 16.59 10.99 -32.25
N ALA A 372 16.71 12.26 -31.85
CA ALA A 372 15.60 13.19 -31.87
C ALA A 372 15.03 13.37 -33.29
N GLU A 373 15.87 13.48 -34.32
CA GLU A 373 15.42 13.60 -35.71
C GLU A 373 14.72 12.33 -36.22
N LYS A 374 15.27 11.14 -35.92
CA LYS A 374 14.62 9.87 -36.24
C LYS A 374 13.25 9.75 -35.55
N LEU A 375 13.13 10.14 -34.29
CA LEU A 375 11.87 10.13 -33.56
C LEU A 375 10.86 11.18 -34.09
N LYS A 376 11.30 12.39 -34.46
CA LYS A 376 10.45 13.41 -35.10
C LYS A 376 9.87 12.91 -36.43
N SER A 377 10.68 12.24 -37.25
CA SER A 377 10.24 11.62 -38.50
C SER A 377 9.13 10.58 -38.24
N ARG A 378 9.31 9.73 -37.22
CA ARG A 378 8.30 8.75 -36.80
C ARG A 378 7.03 9.42 -36.24
N LEU A 379 7.15 10.52 -35.50
CA LEU A 379 5.99 11.25 -34.98
C LEU A 379 5.17 11.91 -36.11
N ALA A 380 5.84 12.35 -37.19
CA ALA A 380 5.19 12.98 -38.34
C ALA A 380 4.27 12.03 -39.11
N SER A 381 4.53 10.71 -39.07
CA SER A 381 3.67 9.70 -39.69
C SER A 381 2.44 9.34 -38.85
N LEU A 382 2.38 9.78 -37.59
CA LEU A 382 1.23 9.58 -36.72
C LEU A 382 0.22 10.74 -36.86
N PRO A 383 -1.10 10.46 -36.87
CA PRO A 383 -2.12 11.50 -36.90
C PRO A 383 -2.07 12.35 -35.63
N ALA A 384 -2.30 13.66 -35.77
CA ALA A 384 -2.17 14.65 -34.70
C ALA A 384 -3.39 14.76 -33.79
N SER A 385 -4.55 14.54 -34.36
CA SER A 385 -5.87 14.54 -33.74
C SER A 385 -6.73 13.81 -34.74
N GLU A 386 -7.65 12.92 -34.34
CA GLU A 386 -8.87 12.72 -35.12
C GLU A 386 -9.95 11.86 -34.42
N GLU A 387 -11.13 12.48 -34.44
CA GLU A 387 -12.56 12.14 -34.24
C GLU A 387 -13.05 10.78 -33.73
N ASP A 388 -12.24 9.73 -33.66
CA ASP A 388 -12.76 8.36 -33.50
C ASP A 388 -12.65 7.81 -32.06
N ARG A 389 -13.75 7.28 -31.52
CA ARG A 389 -13.93 6.84 -30.11
C ARG A 389 -13.64 5.35 -29.85
N SER A 390 -12.72 4.72 -30.60
CA SER A 390 -12.41 3.28 -30.48
C SER A 390 -11.24 2.97 -29.52
N THR A 391 -11.04 1.72 -29.11
CA THR A 391 -9.88 1.27 -28.29
C THR A 391 -8.53 1.59 -28.97
N ALA A 392 -8.51 1.63 -30.31
CA ALA A 392 -7.36 2.10 -31.08
C ALA A 392 -7.01 3.58 -30.83
N LYS A 393 -7.95 4.39 -30.31
CA LYS A 393 -7.74 5.79 -29.92
C LYS A 393 -6.74 5.93 -28.77
N PHE A 394 -6.94 5.17 -27.69
CA PHE A 394 -6.13 5.27 -26.47
C PHE A 394 -4.67 4.91 -26.75
N MET A 395 -4.45 3.80 -27.47
CA MET A 395 -3.10 3.36 -27.85
C MET A 395 -2.41 4.35 -28.80
N LYS A 396 -3.13 4.97 -29.75
CA LYS A 396 -2.55 5.99 -30.65
C LYS A 396 -2.18 7.28 -29.91
N SER A 397 -3.02 7.77 -29.01
CA SER A 397 -2.70 8.94 -28.18
C SER A 397 -1.52 8.65 -27.24
N TYR A 398 -1.47 7.46 -26.66
CA TYR A 398 -0.39 7.03 -25.77
C TYR A 398 0.96 6.96 -26.50
N ARG A 399 1.02 6.35 -27.69
CA ARG A 399 2.26 6.29 -28.50
C ARG A 399 2.76 7.69 -28.89
N ARG A 400 1.87 8.59 -29.30
CA ARG A 400 2.23 9.98 -29.65
C ARG A 400 2.77 10.73 -28.43
N GLU A 401 2.15 10.54 -27.27
CA GLU A 401 2.56 11.15 -26.00
C GLU A 401 3.94 10.67 -25.52
N ARG A 402 4.24 9.36 -25.65
CA ARG A 402 5.56 8.81 -25.33
C ARG A 402 6.64 9.30 -26.29
N LEU A 403 6.41 9.21 -27.60
CA LEU A 403 7.36 9.68 -28.62
C LEU A 403 7.68 11.16 -28.45
N SER A 404 6.68 12.00 -28.19
CA SER A 404 6.91 13.42 -27.94
C SER A 404 7.72 13.67 -26.67
N GLY A 405 7.55 12.85 -25.62
CA GLY A 405 8.37 12.90 -24.40
C GLY A 405 9.84 12.60 -24.70
N TRP A 406 10.11 11.47 -25.38
CA TRP A 406 11.47 11.08 -25.74
C TRP A 406 12.13 12.02 -26.73
N ILE A 407 11.39 12.68 -27.63
CA ILE A 407 11.94 13.74 -28.48
C ILE A 407 12.42 14.91 -27.63
N ILE A 408 11.65 15.33 -26.62
CA ILE A 408 12.03 16.42 -25.71
C ILE A 408 13.29 16.02 -24.93
N GLU A 409 13.30 14.84 -24.31
CA GLU A 409 14.44 14.32 -23.55
C GLU A 409 15.70 14.21 -24.42
N SER A 410 15.56 13.69 -25.64
CA SER A 410 16.68 13.58 -26.59
C SER A 410 17.22 14.95 -27.02
N LEU A 411 16.35 15.95 -27.27
CA LEU A 411 16.80 17.31 -27.58
C LEU A 411 17.51 17.99 -26.40
N GLU A 412 17.07 17.72 -25.17
CA GLU A 412 17.73 18.21 -23.96
C GLU A 412 19.09 17.55 -23.75
N ALA A 413 19.19 16.24 -23.96
CA ALA A 413 20.45 15.50 -23.89
C ALA A 413 21.44 15.94 -24.98
N ALA A 414 20.94 16.35 -26.15
CA ALA A 414 21.73 17.00 -27.21
C ALA A 414 22.20 18.42 -26.82
N GLY A 415 21.64 19.01 -25.76
CA GLY A 415 21.98 20.35 -25.26
C GLY A 415 21.13 21.48 -25.86
N ASP A 416 20.11 21.19 -26.67
CA ASP A 416 19.24 22.18 -27.30
C ASP A 416 17.90 22.33 -26.56
N LYS A 417 17.98 22.92 -25.37
CA LYS A 417 16.80 23.17 -24.51
C LYS A 417 15.78 24.11 -25.17
N THR A 418 16.24 24.98 -26.06
CA THR A 418 15.40 25.90 -26.84
C THR A 418 14.55 25.14 -27.84
N ALA A 419 15.15 24.29 -28.68
CA ALA A 419 14.41 23.47 -29.62
C ALA A 419 13.46 22.49 -28.92
N ALA A 420 13.87 21.91 -27.78
CA ALA A 420 13.01 21.06 -26.96
C ALA A 420 11.73 21.81 -26.50
N THR A 421 11.88 23.07 -26.08
CA THR A 421 10.76 23.91 -25.63
C THR A 421 9.86 24.30 -26.79
N ASP A 422 10.43 24.74 -27.91
CA ASP A 422 9.68 25.14 -29.10
C ASP A 422 8.91 23.96 -29.71
N PHE A 423 9.52 22.77 -29.71
CA PHE A 423 8.86 21.53 -30.10
C PHE A 423 7.69 21.20 -29.19
N CYS A 424 7.89 21.28 -27.86
CA CYS A 424 6.85 21.01 -26.87
C CYS A 424 5.62 21.93 -27.05
N ILE A 425 5.84 23.23 -27.30
CA ILE A 425 4.76 24.20 -27.55
C ILE A 425 4.02 23.89 -28.85
N LYS A 426 4.75 23.59 -29.94
CA LYS A 426 4.17 23.24 -31.24
C LYS A 426 3.31 21.98 -31.14
N GLU A 427 3.81 20.97 -30.42
CA GLU A 427 3.10 19.71 -30.26
C GLU A 427 1.85 19.86 -29.37
N ALA A 428 1.91 20.66 -28.30
CA ALA A 428 0.74 20.98 -27.48
C ALA A 428 -0.41 21.58 -28.31
N LYS A 429 -0.10 22.51 -29.23
CA LYS A 429 -1.09 23.11 -30.13
C LYS A 429 -1.66 22.13 -31.16
N LYS A 430 -0.90 21.11 -31.53
CA LYS A 430 -1.26 20.15 -32.58
C LYS A 430 -2.03 18.94 -32.03
N ALA A 431 -1.61 18.43 -30.87
CA ALA A 431 -2.09 17.18 -30.28
C ALA A 431 -2.90 17.36 -28.99
N GLY A 432 -2.99 18.59 -28.45
CA GLY A 432 -3.74 18.87 -27.23
C GLY A 432 -3.00 18.50 -25.94
N THR A 433 -1.69 18.30 -26.00
CA THR A 433 -0.83 17.89 -24.87
C THR A 433 -0.36 19.13 -24.08
N TRP A 434 -1.34 19.90 -23.59
CA TRP A 434 -1.11 21.24 -23.03
C TRP A 434 -0.31 21.25 -21.73
N GLN A 435 -0.55 20.28 -20.84
CA GLN A 435 0.02 20.26 -19.48
C GLN A 435 1.55 20.31 -19.51
N ARG A 436 2.19 19.37 -20.24
CA ARG A 436 3.65 19.27 -20.33
C ARG A 436 4.30 20.58 -20.81
N ALA A 437 3.71 21.23 -21.82
CA ALA A 437 4.24 22.46 -22.37
C ALA A 437 4.09 23.65 -21.40
N VAL A 438 2.97 23.72 -20.68
CA VAL A 438 2.74 24.77 -19.67
C VAL A 438 3.69 24.59 -18.48
N ASP A 439 3.82 23.37 -17.96
CA ASP A 439 4.71 23.07 -16.83
C ASP A 439 6.17 23.43 -17.17
N ARG A 440 6.62 23.04 -18.38
CA ARG A 440 7.94 23.40 -18.89
C ARG A 440 8.17 24.91 -18.95
N LEU A 441 7.19 25.70 -19.42
CA LEU A 441 7.31 27.16 -19.46
C LEU A 441 7.34 27.78 -18.06
N ILE A 442 6.64 27.19 -17.09
CA ILE A 442 6.67 27.62 -15.68
C ILE A 442 8.06 27.38 -15.09
N ASP A 443 8.69 26.23 -15.37
CA ASP A 443 10.04 25.90 -14.89
C ASP A 443 11.11 26.82 -15.48
N LEU A 444 10.96 27.18 -16.75
CA LEU A 444 11.78 28.19 -17.43
C LEU A 444 11.47 29.64 -17.00
N LYS A 445 10.51 29.84 -16.09
CA LYS A 445 10.04 31.16 -15.61
C LYS A 445 9.48 32.06 -16.73
N ARG A 446 9.05 31.50 -17.86
CA ARG A 446 8.40 32.19 -18.99
C ARG A 446 6.89 32.30 -18.75
N TYR A 447 6.52 33.05 -17.69
CA TYR A 447 5.16 33.06 -17.15
C TYR A 447 4.09 33.61 -18.10
N ASP A 448 4.42 34.62 -18.90
CA ASP A 448 3.46 35.23 -19.83
C ASP A 448 3.05 34.26 -20.95
N GLU A 449 4.04 33.56 -21.52
CA GLU A 449 3.81 32.52 -22.54
C GLU A 449 3.09 31.31 -21.96
N ALA A 450 3.43 30.90 -20.73
CA ALA A 450 2.74 29.83 -20.03
C ALA A 450 1.26 30.17 -19.82
N LYS A 451 0.96 31.42 -19.45
CA LYS A 451 -0.41 31.91 -19.24
C LYS A 451 -1.20 31.92 -20.54
N GLU A 452 -0.61 32.41 -21.63
CA GLU A 452 -1.25 32.40 -22.94
C GLU A 452 -1.55 30.97 -23.40
N LEU A 453 -0.56 30.07 -23.28
CA LEU A 453 -0.70 28.68 -23.70
C LEU A 453 -1.74 27.93 -22.86
N ALA A 454 -1.76 28.12 -21.54
CA ALA A 454 -2.77 27.52 -20.68
C ALA A 454 -4.19 28.02 -21.01
N THR A 455 -4.34 29.31 -21.34
CA THR A 455 -5.62 29.89 -21.77
C THR A 455 -6.08 29.31 -23.12
N GLN A 456 -5.16 29.15 -24.07
CA GLN A 456 -5.42 28.48 -25.34
C GLN A 456 -5.79 27.01 -25.12
N GLY A 457 -5.13 26.31 -24.20
CA GLY A 457 -5.45 24.94 -23.83
C GLY A 457 -6.85 24.80 -23.26
N LEU A 458 -7.26 25.69 -22.34
CA LEU A 458 -8.62 25.73 -21.82
C LEU A 458 -9.67 26.01 -22.91
N ALA A 459 -9.35 26.85 -23.91
CA ALA A 459 -10.27 27.15 -25.00
C ALA A 459 -10.46 25.99 -25.99
N ASN A 460 -9.44 25.13 -26.15
CA ASN A 460 -9.40 24.05 -27.15
C ASN A 460 -9.58 22.64 -26.56
N THR A 461 -9.71 22.50 -25.23
CA THR A 461 -9.90 21.20 -24.58
C THR A 461 -11.39 20.88 -24.41
N ASP A 462 -11.82 19.66 -24.76
CA ASP A 462 -13.18 19.20 -24.54
C ASP A 462 -13.51 19.16 -23.03
N PRO A 463 -14.66 19.71 -22.57
CA PRO A 463 -15.09 19.67 -21.17
C PRO A 463 -15.15 18.26 -20.54
N MET A 464 -15.17 17.19 -21.34
CA MET A 464 -15.10 15.80 -20.87
C MET A 464 -13.75 15.48 -20.20
N TYR A 465 -12.66 16.16 -20.56
CA TYR A 465 -11.33 15.98 -19.95
C TYR A 465 -11.12 16.88 -18.73
N ALA A 466 -12.00 16.77 -17.73
CA ALA A 466 -11.98 17.60 -16.54
C ALA A 466 -10.64 17.57 -15.77
N GLY A 467 -9.90 16.45 -15.82
CA GLY A 467 -8.56 16.34 -15.25
C GLY A 467 -7.58 17.34 -15.86
N LEU A 468 -7.49 17.37 -17.20
CA LEU A 468 -6.63 18.30 -17.94
C LEU A 468 -7.05 19.76 -17.71
N THR A 469 -8.36 20.05 -17.70
CA THR A 469 -8.89 21.38 -17.36
C THR A 469 -8.42 21.83 -15.97
N ASN A 470 -8.50 20.95 -14.97
CA ASN A 470 -8.05 21.24 -13.61
C ASN A 470 -6.54 21.53 -13.57
N CYS A 471 -5.72 20.73 -14.24
CA CYS A 471 -4.27 20.94 -14.34
C CYS A 471 -3.91 22.30 -14.96
N LEU A 472 -4.59 22.69 -16.04
CA LEU A 472 -4.38 23.99 -16.67
C LEU A 472 -4.80 25.16 -15.78
N GLN A 473 -5.88 24.99 -15.02
CA GLN A 473 -6.29 25.95 -14.00
C GLN A 473 -5.29 26.04 -12.84
N ASP A 474 -4.69 24.92 -12.41
CA ASP A 474 -3.62 24.90 -11.39
C ASP A 474 -2.39 25.67 -11.85
N ALA A 475 -1.99 25.46 -13.10
CA ALA A 475 -0.90 26.18 -13.72
C ALA A 475 -1.16 27.69 -13.75
N LEU A 476 -2.37 28.11 -14.17
CA LEU A 476 -2.78 29.52 -14.16
C LEU A 476 -2.80 30.12 -12.74
N ALA A 477 -3.29 29.38 -11.75
CA ALA A 477 -3.27 29.82 -10.35
C ALA A 477 -1.84 29.97 -9.82
N THR A 478 -0.94 29.05 -10.19
CA THR A 478 0.47 29.07 -9.83
C THR A 478 1.18 30.28 -10.45
N ILE A 479 0.95 30.53 -11.75
CA ILE A 479 1.47 31.71 -12.45
C ILE A 479 0.96 32.99 -11.79
N ALA A 480 -0.35 33.07 -11.54
CA ALA A 480 -0.98 34.23 -10.90
C ALA A 480 -0.40 34.51 -9.50
N ALA A 481 -0.16 33.46 -8.70
CA ALA A 481 0.47 33.59 -7.40
C ALA A 481 1.92 34.09 -7.47
N LYS A 482 2.70 33.63 -8.46
CA LYS A 482 4.09 34.07 -8.70
C LYS A 482 4.15 35.52 -9.21
N SER A 483 3.22 35.92 -10.07
CA SER A 483 3.10 37.28 -10.61
C SER A 483 2.41 38.27 -9.64
N LYS A 484 2.09 37.84 -8.41
CA LYS A 484 1.37 38.61 -7.37
C LYS A 484 -0.04 39.07 -7.79
N ASP A 485 -0.60 38.51 -8.85
CA ASP A 485 -2.00 38.72 -9.25
C ASP A 485 -2.89 37.68 -8.55
N TYR A 486 -3.13 37.88 -7.26
CA TYR A 486 -3.94 36.93 -6.49
C TYR A 486 -5.42 36.94 -6.89
N SER A 487 -5.88 37.88 -7.72
CA SER A 487 -7.30 37.99 -8.10
C SER A 487 -7.77 36.80 -8.94
N VAL A 488 -6.93 36.37 -9.89
CA VAL A 488 -7.18 35.20 -10.75
C VAL A 488 -7.09 33.90 -9.97
N ALA A 489 -6.12 33.80 -9.05
CA ALA A 489 -5.96 32.62 -8.20
C ALA A 489 -7.19 32.39 -7.31
N VAL A 490 -7.77 33.46 -6.73
CA VAL A 490 -9.01 33.33 -5.94
C VAL A 490 -10.20 32.96 -6.82
N ALA A 491 -10.31 33.53 -8.04
CA ALA A 491 -11.39 33.19 -8.97
C ALA A 491 -11.40 31.69 -9.33
N ILE A 492 -10.23 31.12 -9.60
CA ILE A 492 -10.06 29.68 -9.90
C ILE A 492 -10.41 28.83 -8.66
N ALA A 493 -9.92 29.21 -7.48
CA ALA A 493 -10.26 28.52 -6.23
C ALA A 493 -11.78 28.56 -5.94
N ALA A 494 -12.44 29.68 -6.24
CA ALA A 494 -13.88 29.82 -6.08
C ALA A 494 -14.66 28.92 -7.04
N GLU A 495 -14.23 28.79 -8.30
CA GLU A 495 -14.84 27.87 -9.27
C GLU A 495 -14.78 26.41 -8.82
N ARG A 496 -13.61 25.99 -8.31
CA ARG A 496 -13.39 24.63 -7.80
C ARG A 496 -14.26 24.33 -6.59
N PHE A 497 -14.30 25.26 -5.65
CA PHE A 497 -15.14 25.16 -4.47
C PHE A 497 -16.62 25.03 -4.86
N VAL A 498 -17.09 25.83 -5.82
CA VAL A 498 -18.47 25.78 -6.30
C VAL A 498 -18.76 24.47 -7.05
N SER A 499 -17.80 23.96 -7.83
CA SER A 499 -17.96 22.73 -8.61
C SER A 499 -17.92 21.47 -7.74
N ARG A 500 -17.08 21.48 -6.70
CA ARG A 500 -16.91 20.39 -5.72
C ARG A 500 -16.82 21.00 -4.30
N PRO A 501 -17.97 21.31 -3.69
CA PRO A 501 -18.00 21.86 -2.34
C PRO A 501 -17.44 20.85 -1.36
N GLY A 502 -16.53 21.30 -0.49
CA GLY A 502 -15.84 20.45 0.46
C GLY A 502 -15.09 21.29 1.48
N VAL A 503 -14.73 20.67 2.60
CA VAL A 503 -13.98 21.36 3.66
C VAL A 503 -12.60 21.78 3.18
N ALA A 504 -11.88 20.90 2.49
CA ALA A 504 -10.57 21.20 1.91
C ALA A 504 -10.66 22.34 0.88
N SER A 505 -11.59 22.26 -0.08
CA SER A 505 -11.76 23.30 -1.10
C SER A 505 -12.20 24.65 -0.51
N PHE A 506 -12.97 24.66 0.59
CA PHE A 506 -13.30 25.87 1.34
C PHE A 506 -12.07 26.48 2.03
N GLN A 507 -11.24 25.65 2.67
CA GLN A 507 -10.00 26.11 3.32
C GLN A 507 -8.98 26.64 2.31
N ASP A 508 -8.82 25.97 1.17
CA ASP A 508 -7.96 26.40 0.08
C ASP A 508 -8.41 27.76 -0.47
N LEU A 509 -9.72 27.94 -0.69
CA LEU A 509 -10.29 29.22 -1.09
C LEU A 509 -9.94 30.33 -0.09
N LEU A 510 -10.12 30.09 1.21
CA LEU A 510 -9.79 31.09 2.24
C LEU A 510 -8.29 31.37 2.33
N LYS A 511 -7.43 30.35 2.16
CA LYS A 511 -5.98 30.50 2.14
C LYS A 511 -5.51 31.41 1.00
N VAL A 512 -6.08 31.25 -0.19
CA VAL A 512 -5.76 32.12 -1.35
C VAL A 512 -6.37 33.51 -1.15
N ALA A 513 -7.60 33.60 -0.64
CA ALA A 513 -8.27 34.88 -0.36
C ALA A 513 -7.55 35.71 0.72
N LYS A 514 -6.92 35.05 1.70
CA LYS A 514 -6.08 35.71 2.71
C LYS A 514 -4.88 36.41 2.07
N LYS A 515 -4.21 35.75 1.10
CA LYS A 515 -3.11 36.37 0.33
C LYS A 515 -3.59 37.56 -0.50
N ALA A 516 -4.82 37.49 -1.00
CA ALA A 516 -5.48 38.58 -1.73
C ALA A 516 -6.14 39.66 -0.84
N LYS A 517 -6.05 39.56 0.49
CA LYS A 517 -6.66 40.48 1.49
C LYS A 517 -8.18 40.60 1.38
N CYS A 518 -8.87 39.54 0.97
CA CYS A 518 -10.31 39.52 0.72
C CYS A 518 -11.03 38.36 1.45
N GLU A 519 -10.39 37.79 2.47
CA GLU A 519 -10.86 36.62 3.22
C GLU A 519 -12.27 36.78 3.77
N ALA A 520 -12.57 37.88 4.48
CA ALA A 520 -13.87 38.10 5.11
C ALA A 520 -15.02 38.15 4.09
N ALA A 521 -14.85 38.89 2.99
CA ALA A 521 -15.86 38.97 1.93
C ALA A 521 -16.06 37.62 1.24
N THR A 522 -14.97 36.89 0.98
CA THR A 522 -14.99 35.56 0.35
C THR A 522 -15.70 34.54 1.24
N LYS A 523 -15.40 34.55 2.55
CA LYS A 523 -16.02 33.66 3.53
C LYS A 523 -17.54 33.86 3.59
N THR A 524 -18.01 35.11 3.62
CA THR A 524 -19.46 35.41 3.65
C THR A 524 -20.19 34.84 2.43
N VAL A 525 -19.65 35.05 1.23
CA VAL A 525 -20.25 34.55 -0.02
C VAL A 525 -20.19 33.02 -0.08
N ALA A 526 -19.06 32.42 0.30
CA ALA A 526 -18.89 30.97 0.33
C ALA A 526 -19.86 30.31 1.34
N MET A 527 -20.03 30.89 2.53
CA MET A 527 -21.00 30.40 3.52
C MET A 527 -22.44 30.52 3.00
N HIS A 528 -22.81 31.65 2.38
CA HIS A 528 -24.13 31.81 1.79
C HIS A 528 -24.43 30.75 0.71
N PHE A 529 -23.44 30.41 -0.11
CA PHE A 529 -23.54 29.31 -1.07
C PHE A 529 -23.75 27.97 -0.38
N LEU A 530 -23.00 27.65 0.68
CA LEU A 530 -23.18 26.41 1.43
C LEU A 530 -24.56 26.33 2.11
N GLU A 531 -25.05 27.43 2.65
CA GLU A 531 -26.34 27.49 3.37
C GLU A 531 -27.55 27.44 2.43
N THR A 532 -27.42 27.86 1.17
CA THR A 532 -28.57 27.99 0.26
C THR A 532 -28.49 27.12 -0.99
N GLY A 533 -27.30 26.63 -1.34
CA GLY A 533 -27.01 25.99 -2.62
C GLY A 533 -27.10 26.93 -3.83
N LYS A 534 -27.31 28.25 -3.63
CA LYS A 534 -27.46 29.22 -4.73
C LYS A 534 -26.09 29.67 -5.21
N LEU A 535 -25.80 29.40 -6.48
CA LEU A 535 -24.55 29.80 -7.13
C LEU A 535 -24.35 31.33 -7.06
N PRO A 536 -23.21 31.82 -6.52
CA PRO A 536 -22.94 33.25 -6.53
C PRO A 536 -22.59 33.72 -7.93
N ALA A 537 -23.00 34.94 -8.28
CA ALA A 537 -22.67 35.51 -9.58
C ALA A 537 -21.21 35.99 -9.60
N PHE A 538 -20.42 35.52 -10.58
CA PHE A 538 -19.10 36.10 -10.86
C PHE A 538 -19.24 37.52 -11.40
N SER A 539 -18.32 38.41 -10.99
CA SER A 539 -18.26 39.76 -11.53
C SER A 539 -17.90 39.70 -13.02
N LYS A 540 -18.85 40.05 -13.90
CA LYS A 540 -18.52 40.28 -15.32
C LYS A 540 -17.75 41.59 -15.42
N ALA A 541 -16.51 41.53 -15.91
CA ALA A 541 -15.79 42.72 -16.36
C ALA A 541 -16.60 43.37 -17.49
N SER A 542 -17.26 44.49 -17.20
CA SER A 542 -18.08 45.21 -18.16
C SER A 542 -17.20 45.84 -19.24
N LYS A 543 -17.20 45.25 -20.43
CA LYS A 543 -17.07 45.99 -21.70
C LYS A 543 -18.34 45.78 -22.52
N SER A 544 -19.46 46.35 -22.08
CA SER A 544 -20.55 46.65 -23.02
C SER A 544 -21.36 47.85 -22.56
N ARG A 545 -21.33 48.89 -23.37
CA ARG A 545 -22.18 50.08 -23.37
C ARG A 545 -23.65 49.66 -23.25
N ALA A 546 -24.23 49.74 -22.05
CA ALA A 546 -25.60 49.31 -21.81
C ALA A 546 -26.58 50.44 -22.16
N LYS A 547 -27.31 50.24 -23.26
CA LYS A 547 -28.64 50.84 -23.45
C LYS A 547 -29.57 50.31 -22.37
N THR A 548 -30.32 51.22 -21.79
CA THR A 548 -31.30 51.09 -20.70
C THR A 548 -32.32 49.98 -20.90
N THR A 549 -32.25 48.93 -20.07
CA THR A 549 -33.43 48.16 -19.62
C THR A 549 -33.23 47.76 -18.16
N LYS A 550 -34.19 48.11 -17.29
CA LYS A 550 -34.20 47.82 -15.84
C LYS A 550 -34.23 46.31 -15.60
N LYS A 551 -33.06 45.66 -15.46
CA LYS A 551 -32.95 44.37 -14.76
C LYS A 551 -32.80 44.64 -13.25
N LYS A 552 -33.62 43.98 -12.43
CA LYS A 552 -33.53 44.00 -10.95
C LYS A 552 -32.08 43.77 -10.54
N ALA A 553 -31.50 44.74 -9.83
CA ALA A 553 -30.12 44.65 -9.34
C ALA A 553 -30.02 43.53 -8.31
N VAL A 554 -29.24 42.49 -8.60
CA VAL A 554 -28.84 41.48 -7.60
C VAL A 554 -28.11 42.19 -6.45
N PRO A 555 -28.48 41.97 -5.17
CA PRO A 555 -27.83 42.57 -4.02
C PRO A 555 -26.31 42.43 -4.05
N ARG A 556 -25.58 43.43 -3.55
CA ARG A 556 -24.10 43.42 -3.49
C ARG A 556 -23.53 42.27 -2.63
N SER A 557 -24.33 41.71 -1.72
CA SER A 557 -23.97 40.60 -0.83
C SER A 557 -23.79 39.25 -1.53
N ASP A 558 -24.37 39.08 -2.73
CA ASP A 558 -24.47 37.76 -3.39
C ASP A 558 -23.48 37.60 -4.56
N ARG A 559 -22.52 38.52 -4.67
CA ARG A 559 -21.53 38.57 -5.76
C ARG A 559 -20.15 38.19 -5.28
N TRP A 560 -19.48 37.33 -6.04
CA TRP A 560 -18.05 37.10 -5.83
C TRP A 560 -17.28 38.42 -6.01
N PRO A 561 -16.30 38.73 -5.15
CA PRO A 561 -15.48 39.93 -5.29
C PRO A 561 -14.48 39.88 -6.46
N PHE A 562 -14.42 38.78 -7.20
CA PHE A 562 -13.36 38.46 -8.16
C PHE A 562 -13.89 38.37 -9.60
N PRO A 563 -13.01 38.51 -10.61
CA PRO A 563 -13.37 38.24 -12.00
C PRO A 563 -13.85 36.79 -12.18
N ALA A 564 -14.52 36.53 -13.30
CA ALA A 564 -14.80 35.16 -13.69
C ALA A 564 -13.48 34.38 -13.88
N PRO A 565 -13.42 33.12 -13.44
CA PRO A 565 -12.28 32.26 -13.70
C PRO A 565 -12.08 32.08 -15.22
N PRO A 566 -10.85 31.86 -15.69
CA PRO A 566 -10.61 31.39 -17.05
C PRO A 566 -11.25 30.00 -17.19
N CYS A 567 -12.35 29.93 -17.94
CA CYS A 567 -13.12 28.71 -18.18
C CYS A 567 -13.07 28.30 -19.65
N VAL A 568 -13.36 27.02 -19.90
CA VAL A 568 -13.53 26.48 -21.25
C VAL A 568 -14.68 27.22 -21.95
N ASN A 569 -14.48 27.62 -23.21
CA ASN A 569 -15.50 28.30 -24.01
C ASN A 569 -16.84 27.54 -23.93
N GLY A 570 -17.92 28.22 -23.50
CA GLY A 570 -19.26 27.63 -23.44
C GLY A 570 -19.53 26.71 -22.24
N SER A 571 -18.55 26.47 -21.37
CA SER A 571 -18.79 25.78 -20.10
C SER A 571 -19.41 26.75 -19.10
N SER A 572 -20.75 26.84 -19.12
CA SER A 572 -21.43 26.97 -17.83
C SER A 572 -20.94 25.81 -16.96
N PRO A 573 -20.72 25.99 -15.64
CA PRO A 573 -20.47 24.86 -14.77
C PRO A 573 -21.53 23.82 -15.10
N ARG A 574 -21.13 22.68 -15.67
CA ARG A 574 -22.09 21.59 -15.89
C ARG A 574 -22.69 21.39 -14.50
N PRO A 575 -24.02 21.56 -14.33
CA PRO A 575 -24.62 21.13 -13.09
C PRO A 575 -24.11 19.71 -12.90
N GLY A 576 -23.42 19.46 -11.78
CA GLY A 576 -22.83 18.16 -11.52
C GLY A 576 -23.87 17.09 -11.83
N LEU A 577 -23.42 15.91 -12.27
CA LEU A 577 -24.28 14.73 -12.35
C LEU A 577 -24.93 14.52 -10.97
N GLY A 578 -26.14 15.06 -10.80
CA GLY A 578 -26.85 15.21 -9.53
C GLY A 578 -27.44 16.63 -9.41
N HIS A 579 -28.74 16.88 -9.31
CA HIS A 579 -29.83 16.06 -8.80
C HIS A 579 -31.15 16.76 -9.20
N ALA A 580 -32.24 16.01 -9.36
CA ALA A 580 -33.57 16.49 -9.77
C ALA A 580 -34.30 17.44 -8.76
N GLY A 581 -33.59 18.03 -7.80
CA GLY A 581 -34.13 19.00 -6.84
C GLY A 581 -33.28 20.26 -6.88
N GLY A 582 -33.91 21.44 -6.85
CA GLY A 582 -33.25 22.74 -6.93
C GLY A 582 -32.22 23.04 -5.82
N PRO A 583 -31.79 24.31 -5.67
CA PRO A 583 -30.75 24.71 -4.72
C PRO A 583 -31.07 24.19 -3.31
N SER A 584 -30.15 23.41 -2.73
CA SER A 584 -30.28 22.90 -1.36
C SER A 584 -28.98 23.10 -0.59
N PRO A 585 -29.05 23.28 0.75
CA PRO A 585 -27.85 23.45 1.58
C PRO A 585 -26.87 22.28 1.44
N HIS A 586 -25.58 22.58 1.46
CA HIS A 586 -24.47 21.63 1.49
C HIS A 586 -24.20 21.19 2.93
N PHE A 587 -25.13 20.41 3.50
CA PHE A 587 -25.12 20.01 4.91
C PHE A 587 -23.84 19.25 5.32
N ASP A 588 -23.30 18.39 4.44
CA ASP A 588 -22.08 17.63 4.70
C ASP A 588 -20.88 18.54 4.98
N VAL A 589 -20.73 19.60 4.18
CA VAL A 589 -19.65 20.58 4.34
C VAL A 589 -19.90 21.44 5.58
N LEU A 590 -21.13 21.90 5.79
CA LEU A 590 -21.49 22.73 6.95
C LEU A 590 -21.25 22.00 8.28
N ILE A 591 -21.68 20.74 8.39
CA ILE A 591 -21.47 19.92 9.59
C ILE A 591 -19.97 19.75 9.87
N ARG A 592 -19.19 19.33 8.87
CA ARG A 592 -17.75 19.10 9.05
C ARG A 592 -16.97 20.39 9.33
N LEU A 593 -17.38 21.52 8.76
CA LEU A 593 -16.83 22.83 9.11
C LEU A 593 -17.12 23.18 10.57
N SER A 594 -18.33 22.91 11.07
CA SER A 594 -18.68 23.12 12.49
C SER A 594 -17.91 22.19 13.44
N ILE A 595 -17.67 20.93 13.03
CA ILE A 595 -16.80 19.99 13.78
C ILE A 595 -15.38 20.56 13.90
N GLN A 596 -14.79 21.03 12.80
CA GLN A 596 -13.45 21.64 12.83
C GLN A 596 -13.38 22.90 13.69
N GLN A 597 -14.45 23.70 13.69
CA GLN A 597 -14.57 24.90 14.52
C GLN A 597 -14.83 24.58 16.00
N ARG A 598 -15.04 23.31 16.35
CA ARG A 598 -15.42 22.84 17.69
C ARG A 598 -16.69 23.52 18.20
N ASP A 599 -17.66 23.73 17.31
CA ASP A 599 -18.96 24.32 17.62
C ASP A 599 -20.06 23.23 17.62
N PRO A 600 -20.30 22.55 18.76
CA PRO A 600 -21.24 21.43 18.84
C PRO A 600 -22.69 21.85 18.60
N GLU A 601 -23.07 23.09 18.91
CA GLU A 601 -24.42 23.61 18.67
C GLU A 601 -24.70 23.71 17.17
N SER A 602 -23.77 24.28 16.40
CA SER A 602 -23.92 24.33 14.95
C SER A 602 -23.87 22.95 14.30
N VAL A 603 -23.07 22.02 14.84
CA VAL A 603 -23.05 20.62 14.37
C VAL A 603 -24.45 20.01 14.48
N LEU A 604 -25.09 20.09 15.66
CA LEU A 604 -26.43 19.55 15.87
C LEU A 604 -27.48 20.28 15.04
N ARG A 605 -27.43 21.62 15.00
CA ARG A 605 -28.36 22.42 14.19
C ARG A 605 -28.38 21.99 12.73
N TRP A 606 -27.21 21.85 12.11
CA TRP A 606 -27.12 21.44 10.70
C TRP A 606 -27.50 19.97 10.50
N TYR A 607 -27.13 19.11 11.43
CA TYR A 607 -27.50 17.70 11.42
C TYR A 607 -29.02 17.49 11.52
N ASP A 608 -29.69 18.17 12.43
CA ASP A 608 -31.14 18.07 12.61
C ASP A 608 -31.91 18.68 11.42
N GLN A 609 -31.42 19.80 10.85
CA GLN A 609 -31.99 20.35 9.62
C GLN A 609 -31.82 19.42 8.42
N TRP A 610 -30.68 18.73 8.32
CA TRP A 610 -30.44 17.71 7.31
C TRP A 610 -31.42 16.54 7.49
N GLN A 611 -31.57 16.02 8.71
CA GLN A 611 -32.54 14.97 9.03
C GLN A 611 -33.98 15.39 8.70
N ALA A 612 -34.38 16.64 8.95
CA ALA A 612 -35.72 17.13 8.65
C ALA A 612 -35.98 17.37 7.15
N SER A 613 -34.93 17.40 6.32
CA SER A 613 -35.05 17.70 4.90
C SER A 613 -35.42 16.47 4.06
N ALA A 614 -36.13 16.68 2.93
CA ALA A 614 -36.38 15.64 1.92
C ALA A 614 -35.10 15.09 1.26
N SER A 615 -33.92 15.59 1.66
CA SER A 615 -32.61 15.18 1.15
C SER A 615 -31.97 14.01 1.90
N GLN A 616 -32.66 13.43 2.92
CA GLN A 616 -32.22 12.23 3.64
C GLN A 616 -31.72 11.10 2.72
N ASN A 617 -32.38 10.89 1.57
CA ASN A 617 -32.02 9.82 0.62
C ASN A 617 -30.81 10.14 -0.29
N ARG A 618 -30.30 11.38 -0.29
CA ARG A 618 -29.18 11.80 -1.17
C ARG A 618 -27.80 11.58 -0.56
N PHE A 619 -27.71 11.30 0.75
CA PHE A 619 -26.46 11.38 1.53
C PHE A 619 -26.09 10.11 2.32
N ARG A 620 -26.79 8.99 2.13
CA ARG A 620 -26.58 7.75 2.89
C ARG A 620 -25.19 7.08 2.75
N HIS A 621 -24.27 7.63 1.93
CA HIS A 621 -22.94 7.07 1.69
C HIS A 621 -21.82 7.68 2.55
N ALA A 622 -21.99 8.85 3.17
CA ALA A 622 -20.98 9.47 4.03
C ALA A 622 -21.34 9.21 5.50
N ARG A 623 -20.44 8.60 6.28
CA ARG A 623 -20.61 8.22 7.70
C ARG A 623 -20.67 9.43 8.66
N ILE A 624 -21.51 10.42 8.36
CA ILE A 624 -21.56 11.72 9.05
C ILE A 624 -22.08 11.55 10.48
N GLU A 625 -23.00 10.62 10.72
CA GLU A 625 -23.59 10.34 12.03
C GLU A 625 -22.53 10.00 13.08
N THR A 626 -21.49 9.27 12.68
CA THR A 626 -20.35 8.94 13.55
C THR A 626 -19.52 10.17 13.89
N GLU A 627 -19.19 10.98 12.88
CA GLU A 627 -18.41 12.21 13.05
C GLU A 627 -19.15 13.20 13.97
N VAL A 628 -20.48 13.33 13.80
CA VAL A 628 -21.35 14.15 14.63
C VAL A 628 -21.38 13.63 16.07
N ALA A 629 -21.60 12.32 16.27
CA ALA A 629 -21.63 11.71 17.60
C ALA A 629 -20.31 11.90 18.37
N ASP A 630 -19.18 11.69 17.69
CA ASP A 630 -17.85 11.91 18.27
C ASP A 630 -17.66 13.39 18.66
N ALA A 631 -18.07 14.34 17.80
CA ALA A 631 -17.91 15.78 18.04
C ALA A 631 -18.76 16.32 19.21
N VAL A 632 -19.95 15.75 19.43
CA VAL A 632 -20.88 16.22 20.48
C VAL A 632 -20.80 15.39 21.76
N SER A 633 -19.97 14.34 21.81
CA SER A 633 -19.88 13.39 22.93
C SER A 633 -19.57 14.01 24.29
N SER A 634 -18.84 15.13 24.32
CA SER A 634 -18.47 15.83 25.56
C SER A 634 -19.53 16.82 26.04
N THR A 635 -20.26 17.47 25.12
CA THR A 635 -21.23 18.53 25.44
C THR A 635 -22.67 18.03 25.50
N HIS A 636 -23.03 17.08 24.62
CA HIS A 636 -24.36 16.48 24.50
C HIS A 636 -24.25 14.94 24.60
N PRO A 637 -23.89 14.38 25.78
CA PRO A 637 -23.62 12.96 25.93
C PRO A 637 -24.83 12.08 25.60
N ASP A 638 -26.05 12.50 25.95
CA ASP A 638 -27.26 11.72 25.65
C ASP A 638 -27.50 11.62 24.13
N ARG A 639 -27.35 12.73 23.41
CA ARG A 639 -27.50 12.76 21.94
C ARG A 639 -26.42 11.94 21.25
N ALA A 640 -25.18 12.00 21.73
CA ALA A 640 -24.10 11.17 21.20
C ALA A 640 -24.36 9.67 21.41
N VAL A 641 -24.85 9.27 22.59
CA VAL A 641 -25.22 7.88 22.90
C VAL A 641 -26.36 7.41 21.99
N GLU A 642 -27.38 8.23 21.79
CA GLU A 642 -28.49 7.94 20.87
C GLU A 642 -27.98 7.69 19.43
N LEU A 643 -27.09 8.54 18.93
CA LEU A 643 -26.50 8.40 17.60
C LEU A 643 -25.65 7.14 17.47
N TYR A 644 -24.80 6.83 18.46
CA TYR A 644 -24.03 5.59 18.46
C TYR A 644 -24.92 4.35 18.48
N CYS A 645 -26.00 4.36 19.27
CA CYS A 645 -26.93 3.23 19.34
C CYS A 645 -27.69 3.07 18.02
N THR A 646 -28.15 4.17 17.42
CA THR A 646 -28.85 4.16 16.13
C THR A 646 -27.96 3.59 15.01
N GLU A 647 -26.70 4.01 14.96
CA GLU A 647 -25.76 3.49 13.96
C GLU A 647 -25.36 2.03 14.24
N ALA A 648 -25.22 1.65 15.51
CA ALA A 648 -25.01 0.25 15.89
C ALA A 648 -26.17 -0.64 15.43
N ASP A 649 -27.42 -0.19 15.61
CA ASP A 649 -28.63 -0.89 15.18
C ASP A 649 -28.71 -0.98 13.65
N ARG A 650 -28.38 0.12 12.94
CA ARG A 650 -28.34 0.16 11.47
C ARG A 650 -27.37 -0.88 10.91
N LEU A 651 -26.14 -0.92 11.41
CA LEU A 651 -25.13 -1.90 10.99
C LEU A 651 -25.50 -3.32 11.36
N ALA A 652 -26.11 -3.52 12.53
CA ALA A 652 -26.60 -4.83 12.92
C ALA A 652 -27.75 -5.30 12.01
N ALA A 653 -28.61 -4.39 11.53
CA ALA A 653 -29.74 -4.69 10.65
C ALA A 653 -29.34 -5.18 9.25
N GLU A 654 -28.18 -4.79 8.71
CA GLU A 654 -27.70 -5.21 7.39
C GLU A 654 -27.39 -6.72 7.26
N THR A 655 -27.47 -7.50 8.34
CA THR A 655 -27.26 -8.96 8.36
C THR A 655 -25.93 -9.45 7.78
N ASN A 656 -24.93 -8.57 7.70
CA ASN A 656 -23.57 -8.88 7.24
C ASN A 656 -22.64 -9.15 8.42
N THR A 657 -22.09 -10.37 8.52
CA THR A 657 -21.21 -10.78 9.62
C THR A 657 -19.93 -9.96 9.72
N LYS A 658 -19.47 -9.35 8.62
CA LYS A 658 -18.30 -8.45 8.58
C LYS A 658 -18.57 -7.10 9.26
N LEU A 659 -19.82 -6.66 9.38
CA LEU A 659 -20.20 -5.36 9.96
C LEU A 659 -20.49 -5.42 11.47
N TYR A 660 -20.71 -6.61 12.03
CA TYR A 660 -20.99 -6.78 13.47
C TYR A 660 -19.88 -6.27 14.40
N PRO A 661 -18.57 -6.45 14.09
CA PRO A 661 -17.52 -5.82 14.89
C PRO A 661 -17.63 -4.29 14.93
N GLN A 662 -18.02 -3.66 13.83
CA GLN A 662 -18.19 -2.21 13.75
C GLN A 662 -19.41 -1.76 14.57
N SER A 663 -20.54 -2.48 14.51
CA SER A 663 -21.71 -2.24 15.37
C SER A 663 -21.33 -2.29 16.87
N VAL A 664 -20.58 -3.31 17.28
CA VAL A 664 -20.08 -3.46 18.67
C VAL A 664 -19.12 -2.33 19.07
N SER A 665 -18.32 -1.81 18.13
CA SER A 665 -17.43 -0.67 18.40
C SER A 665 -18.20 0.61 18.77
N PHE A 666 -19.37 0.84 18.17
CA PHE A 666 -20.22 1.97 18.51
C PHE A 666 -20.85 1.83 19.91
N LEU A 667 -21.27 0.62 20.28
CA LEU A 667 -21.72 0.36 21.66
C LEU A 667 -20.59 0.59 22.67
N LYS A 668 -19.34 0.24 22.34
CA LYS A 668 -18.17 0.58 23.19
C LYS A 668 -18.00 2.10 23.35
N LYS A 669 -18.18 2.87 22.28
CA LYS A 669 -18.14 4.34 22.34
C LYS A 669 -19.26 4.89 23.24
N ALA A 670 -20.49 4.39 23.10
CA ALA A 670 -21.61 4.75 23.98
C ALA A 670 -21.30 4.44 25.46
N ARG A 671 -20.77 3.25 25.76
CA ARG A 671 -20.33 2.87 27.11
C ARG A 671 -19.29 3.83 27.67
N LYS A 672 -18.32 4.24 26.84
CA LYS A 672 -17.25 5.17 27.24
C LYS A 672 -17.82 6.54 27.63
N VAL A 673 -18.76 7.07 26.85
CA VAL A 673 -19.44 8.35 27.13
C VAL A 673 -20.22 8.25 28.45
N LEU A 674 -21.03 7.20 28.62
CA LEU A 674 -21.81 6.98 29.85
C LEU A 674 -20.91 6.78 31.08
N LYS A 675 -19.79 6.07 30.92
CA LYS A 675 -18.77 5.89 31.97
C LYS A 675 -18.15 7.21 32.40
N SER A 676 -17.81 8.11 31.46
CA SER A 676 -17.31 9.45 31.82
C SER A 676 -18.31 10.28 32.61
N GLN A 677 -19.61 10.01 32.45
CA GLN A 677 -20.71 10.66 33.18
C GLN A 677 -21.15 9.89 34.43
N LYS A 678 -20.43 8.82 34.82
CA LYS A 678 -20.77 7.92 35.95
C LYS A 678 -22.15 7.25 35.84
N ARG A 679 -22.66 7.08 34.62
CA ARG A 679 -23.97 6.48 34.28
C ARG A 679 -23.82 5.07 33.68
N GLU A 680 -22.92 4.26 34.25
CA GLU A 680 -22.62 2.92 33.69
C GLU A 680 -23.84 1.98 33.67
N HIS A 681 -24.75 2.10 34.64
CA HIS A 681 -25.96 1.27 34.74
C HIS A 681 -26.92 1.43 33.55
N GLU A 682 -26.95 2.59 32.89
CA GLU A 682 -27.79 2.80 31.70
C GLU A 682 -27.25 2.03 30.49
N PHE A 683 -25.94 1.80 30.44
CA PHE A 683 -25.35 1.00 29.38
C PHE A 683 -25.82 -0.46 29.45
N ASP A 684 -26.04 -1.01 30.65
CA ASP A 684 -26.54 -2.37 30.81
C ASP A 684 -27.97 -2.51 30.24
N VAL A 685 -28.81 -1.49 30.41
CA VAL A 685 -30.16 -1.41 29.82
C VAL A 685 -30.09 -1.32 28.30
N ILE A 686 -29.20 -0.47 27.78
CA ILE A 686 -28.96 -0.33 26.33
C ILE A 686 -28.49 -1.66 25.74
N LEU A 687 -27.53 -2.33 26.38
CA LEU A 687 -26.98 -3.60 25.93
C LEU A 687 -28.02 -4.72 25.96
N SER A 688 -28.85 -4.80 27.01
CA SER A 688 -29.96 -5.76 27.09
C SER A 688 -30.98 -5.52 25.98
N THR A 689 -31.40 -4.27 25.79
CA THR A 689 -32.39 -3.91 24.76
C THR A 689 -31.86 -4.15 23.35
N PHE A 690 -30.56 -3.91 23.12
CA PHE A 690 -29.89 -4.20 21.86
C PHE A 690 -29.79 -5.72 21.61
N HIS A 691 -29.43 -6.48 22.65
CA HIS A 691 -29.40 -7.94 22.60
C HIS A 691 -30.77 -8.52 22.23
N ASP A 692 -31.85 -8.09 22.90
CA ASP A 692 -33.19 -8.63 22.66
C ASP A 692 -33.69 -8.38 21.23
N ARG A 693 -33.36 -7.21 20.66
CA ARG A 693 -33.67 -6.87 19.26
C ARG A 693 -32.87 -7.70 18.24
N HIS A 694 -31.71 -8.21 18.62
CA HIS A 694 -30.78 -8.89 17.71
C HIS A 694 -30.42 -10.33 18.12
N HIS A 695 -31.12 -10.93 19.08
CA HIS A 695 -30.83 -12.24 19.67
C HIS A 695 -30.73 -13.39 18.64
N ARG A 696 -31.40 -13.28 17.49
CA ARG A 696 -31.35 -14.28 16.41
C ARG A 696 -30.02 -14.31 15.66
N LYS A 697 -29.19 -13.27 15.79
CA LYS A 697 -27.89 -13.13 15.08
C LYS A 697 -26.78 -13.70 15.95
N ARG A 698 -26.59 -15.02 15.91
CA ARG A 698 -25.63 -15.76 16.76
C ARG A 698 -24.24 -15.11 16.84
N ARG A 699 -23.69 -14.72 15.69
CA ARG A 699 -22.36 -14.08 15.64
C ARG A 699 -22.31 -12.71 16.32
N LEU A 700 -23.37 -11.90 16.21
CA LEU A 700 -23.46 -10.62 16.89
C LEU A 700 -23.62 -10.82 18.40
N VAL A 701 -24.46 -11.78 18.81
CA VAL A 701 -24.65 -12.15 20.23
C VAL A 701 -23.32 -12.60 20.87
N GLU A 702 -22.52 -13.41 20.18
CA GLU A 702 -21.17 -13.78 20.63
C GLU A 702 -20.27 -12.57 20.91
N LEU A 703 -20.37 -11.52 20.08
CA LEU A 703 -19.61 -10.29 20.26
C LEU A 703 -20.21 -9.40 21.37
N LEU A 704 -21.53 -9.38 21.55
CA LEU A 704 -22.18 -8.64 22.64
C LEU A 704 -21.86 -9.24 24.01
N HIS A 705 -21.72 -10.57 24.11
CA HIS A 705 -21.22 -11.23 25.32
C HIS A 705 -19.80 -10.77 25.69
N SER A 706 -19.03 -10.21 24.75
CA SER A 706 -17.75 -9.60 25.08
C SER A 706 -17.85 -8.24 25.78
N LEU A 707 -19.02 -7.59 25.73
CA LEU A 707 -19.29 -6.28 26.34
C LEU A 707 -19.95 -6.37 27.71
N GLY A 708 -20.77 -7.40 27.94
CA GLY A 708 -21.35 -7.65 29.25
C GLY A 708 -20.25 -8.13 30.18
N GLY A 709 -19.93 -7.37 31.24
CA GLY A 709 -18.82 -7.61 32.17
C GLY A 709 -18.91 -8.90 33.00
N GLN A 710 -19.48 -9.97 32.46
CA GLN A 710 -19.51 -11.28 33.07
C GLN A 710 -18.13 -11.96 32.96
N PRO A 711 -17.71 -12.71 33.99
CA PRO A 711 -16.53 -13.54 33.91
C PRO A 711 -16.63 -14.56 32.76
N ILE A 712 -15.51 -14.84 32.10
CA ILE A 712 -15.44 -15.80 30.99
C ILE A 712 -15.83 -17.21 31.45
N VAL A 713 -15.48 -17.56 32.70
CA VAL A 713 -15.85 -18.84 33.32
C VAL A 713 -17.21 -18.71 33.99
N SER A 714 -18.15 -19.56 33.60
CA SER A 714 -19.43 -19.67 34.29
C SER A 714 -19.26 -20.59 35.51
N LYS A 715 -19.48 -20.10 36.74
CA LYS A 715 -19.46 -20.99 37.92
C LYS A 715 -20.58 -22.03 37.76
N ARG A 716 -20.24 -23.31 37.57
CA ARG A 716 -21.17 -24.41 37.88
C ARG A 716 -21.52 -24.28 39.37
N ARG A 717 -22.76 -23.89 39.66
CA ARG A 717 -23.36 -24.12 40.98
C ARG A 717 -23.35 -25.64 41.19
N ASN A 718 -22.41 -26.15 41.98
CA ASN A 718 -22.52 -27.50 42.51
C ASN A 718 -23.84 -27.58 43.29
N LYS A 719 -24.65 -28.59 42.94
CA LYS A 719 -25.78 -29.03 43.74
C LYS A 719 -25.30 -29.60 45.07
#